data_AF-A0A448Z140-F1
#
_entry.id   AF-A0A448Z140-F1
#
_cell.length_a   1.000
_cell.length_b   1.000
_cell.length_c   1.000
_cell.angle_alpha   90.00
_cell.angle_beta   90.00
_cell.angle_gamma   90.00
#
_symmetry.space_group_name_H-M   'P 1'
#
loop_
_entity.id
_entity.type
_entity.pdbx_description
1 polymer ?
#
loop_
_entity_poly.entity_id
_entity_poly.type
_entity_poly.pdbx_seq_one_letter_code
_entity_poly.pdbx_strand_id
1 'polypeptide(L)'
;MLRVGNLVSKSSQVRRLAARPLAAASTQSAAPQRREMCGLVAAIDDIWTVRSAGTTRGPIPILDDREALRQTTRILDHRGPDGYEISTGTVGGDADSANHARWSMGHTRLAIVDPSNRFADMPFNLKFRTGAEGSEKIVHLAANGEIYNHEDIYKKMVENDGWDHERISGSDCEVIAHAFAKYGGPKAAAMLDGMFGFVAFEEDVQTGKITAFAARDPVGIKPLYYGRTLCSSKDSDEAAAYVFSSELKALVGHADPATVVAIPPGHYWTPEEGLVCYYNPEWLRNDDYAPWEDEAHKVTDDEIREAFTKAVKKRMMADVDYGFFLSGGVDSCIVSHDLLPLYRQERLKEFGDDRPIPTYTVGMENSPDVMAARAMVDNLGGDKYITHNVRSFTPDEVFDLIPKIIYHMETYEAELIRSAIPNWLLAERAAVDVKMVLTGEGADELFAGYLYFQDAETPRQVQNELRRIYGMLGNINLHRTDRMTMAHCLEARVPFLDTEFTKLVMSVDPARKMVDPEAVKKNTRGREKSMLRELFEEPNANGDVIPTPVLWRAKAMQCEGVGEDWVSILQRRVSGLVSDAEMDEAHITYPINTPQTKEELYYRRIYDENFHGLEHVVKLWEGGGRAMGAEWKSNLYTREGLKDVNLLSHSLQNKNQARAFSTSAGPTMSRGLHTGGVAGTRSFSTLPVQKFEEEPYESAKAKGFDDFEAMLTCGGDDRSLILDSSTNKYHIKPQPVDPAHVFRGSCTGNPPTQRGYDAAKKLYDQLSAMPDGSLDGAISDVFADQRKRIAKILELEEGTEVIIVPSGSDAEYLPLAIARALKGDVPISNGVTQLQEIGAGTAPASVGEYFSTHAPLKGKLDEGTKYLSGFETFDGIAIPAREKNGDVIDASKKMEEFVASTIAKGSYPIVHGVFGGKTGVRDETMPGSQDAGETSLGVVDACQGRFSLDELHGWLKQDSIVLYTSSKFYQAPPFCGAVIIPPTIAAKLRAAPAPEPKDMYTLDGLGGFLTDKELPDCLENWKPLLAKDDSANLGLALRWEAGLAGMEALASIPDGQRTEAYKEWAGSVASMVNERTELDAWCVERSIVSIRVAKGDGWLSMSELRDLYRWMSMDVSGLVPDATPEEKDALSKPAYIGQPVDVSETHAIVRIALGVESMLSYFEDKEKTLTEDQVTVLKLAAIGKHFDTLKKSGQ
;
A
#
# COMPACT_ATOMS: atom_id res chain seq x y z
N MET A 1 53.16 35.27 15.22
CA MET A 1 54.07 35.55 14.08
C MET A 1 53.89 34.38 13.12
N LEU A 2 53.67 34.49 11.80
CA LEU A 2 53.35 35.59 10.86
C LEU A 2 52.09 35.12 10.07
N ARG A 3 51.10 35.88 9.59
CA ARG A 3 50.97 37.18 8.89
C ARG A 3 51.43 37.25 7.40
N VAL A 4 50.40 37.20 6.53
CA VAL A 4 50.12 38.08 5.36
C VAL A 4 50.69 37.75 3.96
N GLY A 5 49.81 37.84 2.95
CA GLY A 5 50.14 37.95 1.51
C GLY A 5 49.09 37.34 0.55
N ASN A 6 47.82 37.77 0.54
CA ASN A 6 47.27 38.83 -0.32
C ASN A 6 47.78 38.88 -1.78
N LEU A 7 46.89 38.63 -2.77
CA LEU A 7 46.43 39.68 -3.69
C LEU A 7 45.23 39.27 -4.57
N VAL A 8 44.51 40.29 -5.06
CA VAL A 8 43.16 40.23 -5.67
C VAL A 8 43.23 40.50 -7.18
N SER A 9 42.41 39.83 -8.01
CA SER A 9 41.37 40.49 -8.85
C SER A 9 40.84 39.66 -10.05
N LYS A 10 39.60 40.03 -10.46
CA LYS A 10 38.91 39.78 -11.75
C LYS A 10 38.09 38.48 -11.94
N SER A 11 36.85 38.54 -11.43
CA SER A 11 35.60 38.45 -12.21
C SER A 11 35.52 37.53 -13.44
N SER A 12 34.57 36.57 -13.44
CA SER A 12 33.21 36.81 -13.99
C SER A 12 32.30 35.56 -13.97
N GLN A 13 31.03 35.75 -13.60
CA GLN A 13 29.86 34.88 -13.90
C GLN A 13 29.91 33.40 -13.46
N VAL A 14 29.44 33.13 -12.23
CA VAL A 14 28.65 31.91 -11.96
C VAL A 14 27.18 32.28 -12.13
N ARG A 15 26.48 31.68 -13.11
CA ARG A 15 25.06 31.93 -13.34
C ARG A 15 24.21 31.16 -12.33
N ARG A 16 23.24 31.84 -11.74
CA ARG A 16 22.10 31.19 -11.07
C ARG A 16 21.41 30.25 -12.06
N LEU A 17 21.12 29.02 -11.64
CA LEU A 17 20.15 28.16 -12.31
C LEU A 17 18.74 28.72 -12.07
N ALA A 18 18.31 29.63 -12.94
CA ALA A 18 16.93 30.04 -13.01
C ALA A 18 16.12 28.93 -13.68
N ALA A 19 15.04 28.47 -13.03
CA ALA A 19 14.04 27.63 -13.66
C ALA A 19 13.54 28.32 -14.94
N ARG A 20 13.61 27.63 -16.08
CA ARG A 20 13.09 28.12 -17.36
C ARG A 20 11.69 27.55 -17.58
N PRO A 21 10.71 28.39 -17.99
CA PRO A 21 9.40 27.88 -18.40
C PRO A 21 9.53 27.13 -19.73
N LEU A 22 8.86 25.99 -19.84
CA LEU A 22 8.73 25.24 -21.09
C LEU A 22 7.76 25.98 -22.04
N ALA A 23 8.24 26.31 -23.22
CA ALA A 23 7.43 26.89 -24.30
C ALA A 23 7.04 25.80 -25.31
N ALA A 24 5.87 25.98 -25.93
CA ALA A 24 5.17 24.94 -26.69
C ALA A 24 5.85 24.48 -27.99
N ALA A 25 5.60 23.22 -28.35
CA ALA A 25 5.66 22.69 -29.71
C ALA A 25 4.31 22.04 -30.06
N SER A 26 3.85 22.18 -31.30
CA SER A 26 2.45 21.98 -31.68
C SER A 26 2.16 20.63 -32.37
N THR A 27 1.23 19.86 -31.80
CA THR A 27 0.44 18.83 -32.51
C THR A 27 -0.99 18.85 -31.99
N GLN A 28 -1.98 18.73 -32.87
CA GLN A 28 -3.40 18.89 -32.54
C GLN A 28 -3.97 17.66 -31.80
N SER A 29 -4.27 17.80 -30.52
CA SER A 29 -5.24 16.97 -29.78
C SER A 29 -5.98 17.85 -28.76
N ALA A 30 -7.11 17.37 -28.23
CA ALA A 30 -8.09 18.18 -27.49
C ALA A 30 -7.48 18.95 -26.29
N ALA A 31 -7.88 20.21 -26.13
CA ALA A 31 -7.40 21.07 -25.04
C ALA A 31 -7.89 20.56 -23.66
N PRO A 32 -7.04 20.56 -22.62
CA PRO A 32 -7.49 20.25 -21.27
C PRO A 32 -8.51 21.28 -20.79
N GLN A 33 -9.65 20.82 -20.28
CA GLN A 33 -10.61 21.66 -19.59
C GLN A 33 -10.02 22.17 -18.27
N ARG A 34 -10.27 23.44 -17.99
CA ARG A 34 -9.96 24.10 -16.72
C ARG A 34 -10.95 23.63 -15.63
N ARG A 35 -10.47 23.36 -14.41
CA ARG A 35 -11.25 22.89 -13.24
C ARG A 35 -10.61 23.37 -11.93
N GLU A 36 -11.29 24.18 -11.11
CA GLU A 36 -10.58 25.26 -10.41
C GLU A 36 -11.26 25.72 -9.04
N MET A 37 -10.73 25.54 -7.80
CA MET A 37 -11.46 25.71 -6.46
C MET A 37 -11.22 27.01 -5.60
N CYS A 38 -11.31 27.06 -4.26
CA CYS A 38 -11.40 28.31 -3.45
C CYS A 38 -10.23 28.59 -2.46
N GLY A 39 -9.69 29.81 -2.48
CA GLY A 39 -8.60 30.30 -1.59
C GLY A 39 -8.58 31.81 -1.42
N LEU A 40 -8.14 32.31 -0.24
CA LEU A 40 -8.12 33.75 0.08
C LEU A 40 -6.83 34.22 0.76
N VAL A 41 -6.49 35.48 0.54
CA VAL A 41 -5.50 36.28 1.28
C VAL A 41 -6.12 37.63 1.62
N ALA A 42 -5.95 38.11 2.85
CA ALA A 42 -6.38 39.46 3.25
C ALA A 42 -5.41 40.11 4.23
N ALA A 43 -5.37 41.44 4.27
CA ALA A 43 -4.63 42.20 5.27
C ALA A 43 -5.31 43.54 5.60
N ILE A 44 -5.07 44.04 6.82
CA ILE A 44 -5.57 45.34 7.30
C ILE A 44 -4.59 45.97 8.29
N ASP A 45 -4.40 47.29 8.19
CA ASP A 45 -3.60 48.07 9.16
C ASP A 45 -4.09 47.85 10.60
N ASP A 46 -3.17 47.79 11.58
CA ASP A 46 -3.55 47.74 12.99
C ASP A 46 -3.99 49.13 13.48
N ILE A 47 -5.30 49.37 13.40
CA ILE A 47 -5.97 50.67 13.65
C ILE A 47 -5.66 51.22 15.06
N TRP A 48 -5.24 50.36 15.99
CA TRP A 48 -4.98 50.70 17.37
C TRP A 48 -3.56 51.23 17.62
N THR A 49 -2.55 50.81 16.86
CA THR A 49 -1.17 51.34 16.94
C THR A 49 -0.98 52.66 16.20
N VAL A 50 -1.73 52.92 15.11
CA VAL A 50 -1.59 54.15 14.29
C VAL A 50 -2.01 55.44 15.02
N ARG A 51 -2.58 55.35 16.24
CA ARG A 51 -3.00 56.52 17.04
C ARG A 51 -1.87 57.24 17.79
N SER A 52 -0.64 56.72 17.79
CA SER A 52 0.54 57.42 18.30
C SER A 52 1.07 58.43 17.27
N ALA A 53 0.54 59.65 17.30
CA ALA A 53 0.82 60.69 16.30
C ALA A 53 2.33 60.97 16.11
N GLY A 54 2.90 60.45 15.01
CA GLY A 54 4.26 60.76 14.56
C GLY A 54 5.08 59.59 14.01
N THR A 55 4.65 58.33 14.17
CA THR A 55 5.37 57.15 13.68
C THR A 55 4.99 56.80 12.24
N THR A 56 5.95 56.87 11.32
CA THR A 56 5.78 56.35 9.95
C THR A 56 6.11 54.86 9.92
N ARG A 57 5.11 53.99 9.73
CA ARG A 57 5.35 52.56 9.53
C ARG A 57 6.09 52.27 8.23
N GLY A 58 6.91 51.20 8.22
CA GLY A 58 7.54 50.69 7.01
C GLY A 58 6.51 50.17 5.99
N PRO A 59 6.91 50.00 4.71
CA PRO A 59 6.03 49.42 3.69
C PRO A 59 5.74 47.95 4.00
N ILE A 60 4.47 47.57 3.95
CA ILE A 60 3.98 46.19 4.04
C ILE A 60 3.58 45.77 2.63
N PRO A 61 4.33 44.88 1.94
CA PRO A 61 4.16 44.64 0.51
C PRO A 61 2.72 44.31 0.09
N ILE A 62 2.07 43.33 0.73
CA ILE A 62 0.70 42.90 0.37
C ILE A 62 -0.39 43.97 0.59
N LEU A 63 -0.11 44.98 1.41
CA LEU A 63 -1.06 46.03 1.78
C LEU A 63 -0.79 47.34 1.01
N ASP A 64 0.47 47.55 0.59
CA ASP A 64 0.94 48.79 -0.04
C ASP A 64 1.29 48.61 -1.54
N ASP A 65 1.39 47.38 -2.06
CA ASP A 65 1.65 47.05 -3.47
C ASP A 65 0.67 45.99 -3.99
N ARG A 66 -0.15 46.36 -4.99
CA ARG A 66 -1.10 45.45 -5.66
C ARG A 66 -0.41 44.29 -6.37
N GLU A 67 0.85 44.43 -6.80
CA GLU A 67 1.57 43.33 -7.46
C GLU A 67 2.14 42.33 -6.45
N ALA A 68 2.57 42.79 -5.27
CA ALA A 68 2.90 41.91 -4.16
C ALA A 68 1.66 41.12 -3.70
N LEU A 69 0.53 41.79 -3.47
CA LEU A 69 -0.76 41.14 -3.19
C LEU A 69 -1.08 40.08 -4.25
N ARG A 70 -0.90 40.40 -5.54
CA ARG A 70 -1.16 39.44 -6.63
C ARG A 70 -0.31 38.19 -6.52
N GLN A 71 0.99 38.36 -6.32
CA GLN A 71 1.94 37.26 -6.22
C GLN A 71 1.61 36.37 -5.02
N THR A 72 1.25 36.96 -3.88
CA THR A 72 0.82 36.22 -2.68
C THR A 72 -0.50 35.46 -2.91
N THR A 73 -1.52 36.09 -3.50
CA THR A 73 -2.77 35.41 -3.85
C THR A 73 -2.55 34.25 -4.82
N ARG A 74 -1.64 34.39 -5.79
CA ARG A 74 -1.30 33.32 -6.74
C ARG A 74 -0.57 32.12 -6.13
N ILE A 75 -0.04 32.20 -4.91
CA ILE A 75 0.44 31.02 -4.18
C ILE A 75 -0.73 30.06 -3.89
N LEU A 76 -1.98 30.55 -3.93
CA LEU A 76 -3.21 29.77 -3.79
C LEU A 76 -3.86 29.43 -5.15
N ASP A 77 -3.17 29.63 -6.28
CA ASP A 77 -3.71 29.27 -7.61
C ASP A 77 -3.96 27.76 -7.75
N HIS A 78 -3.36 26.87 -6.95
CA HIS A 78 -3.76 25.45 -6.90
C HIS A 78 -5.12 25.26 -6.24
N ARG A 79 -5.46 26.13 -5.28
CA ARG A 79 -6.80 26.17 -4.72
C ARG A 79 -7.74 26.60 -5.82
N GLY A 80 -7.51 27.72 -6.54
CA GLY A 80 -8.60 28.38 -7.28
C GLY A 80 -8.44 29.15 -8.59
N PRO A 81 -8.24 28.49 -9.73
CA PRO A 81 -8.13 29.17 -11.02
C PRO A 81 -9.43 29.66 -11.78
N ASP A 82 -10.68 29.30 -11.39
CA ASP A 82 -12.04 29.73 -11.90
C ASP A 82 -12.11 31.24 -12.13
N GLY A 83 -11.87 31.94 -11.03
CA GLY A 83 -11.92 33.38 -10.90
C GLY A 83 -10.76 33.85 -10.05
N TYR A 84 -10.30 35.06 -10.36
CA TYR A 84 -9.18 35.70 -9.70
C TYR A 84 -9.49 37.20 -9.63
N GLU A 85 -9.57 37.75 -8.42
CA GLU A 85 -9.77 39.19 -8.24
C GLU A 85 -9.05 39.69 -6.99
N ILE A 86 -8.68 40.98 -7.00
CA ILE A 86 -8.05 41.66 -5.86
C ILE A 86 -8.69 43.03 -5.61
N SER A 87 -9.05 43.28 -4.36
CA SER A 87 -9.59 44.56 -3.91
C SER A 87 -8.66 45.20 -2.88
N THR A 88 -8.56 46.52 -2.90
CA THR A 88 -7.70 47.31 -2.01
C THR A 88 -8.37 48.64 -1.71
N GLY A 89 -8.35 49.09 -0.46
CA GLY A 89 -8.98 50.34 -0.06
C GLY A 89 -8.30 51.04 1.11
N THR A 90 -8.76 52.25 1.37
CA THR A 90 -8.31 53.13 2.45
C THR A 90 -9.53 53.79 3.09
N VAL A 91 -9.60 53.81 4.43
CA VAL A 91 -10.72 54.39 5.17
C VAL A 91 -10.21 55.28 6.29
N GLY A 92 -10.83 56.46 6.47
CA GLY A 92 -10.47 57.41 7.53
C GLY A 92 -9.69 58.62 7.02
N GLY A 93 -10.41 59.60 6.45
CA GLY A 93 -9.82 60.84 5.90
C GLY A 93 -9.34 60.69 4.45
N ASP A 94 -8.92 61.80 3.85
CA ASP A 94 -8.32 61.80 2.50
C ASP A 94 -7.05 60.93 2.48
N ALA A 95 -6.71 60.39 1.31
CA ALA A 95 -5.55 59.49 1.13
C ALA A 95 -4.18 60.11 1.49
N ASP A 96 -4.10 61.44 1.62
CA ASP A 96 -2.91 62.18 2.09
C ASP A 96 -2.91 62.43 3.62
N SER A 97 -3.91 61.95 4.37
CA SER A 97 -4.05 62.19 5.81
C SER A 97 -3.49 61.04 6.65
N ALA A 98 -2.74 61.38 7.71
CA ALA A 98 -2.01 60.43 8.55
C ALA A 98 -2.89 59.52 9.45
N ASN A 99 -4.21 59.49 9.26
CA ASN A 99 -5.18 58.78 10.09
C ASN A 99 -5.98 57.70 9.32
N HIS A 100 -5.60 57.35 8.10
CA HIS A 100 -6.28 56.31 7.32
C HIS A 100 -5.80 54.89 7.69
N ALA A 101 -6.70 53.92 7.65
CA ALA A 101 -6.38 52.50 7.68
C ALA A 101 -6.49 51.92 6.26
N ARG A 102 -5.44 51.23 5.79
CA ARG A 102 -5.48 50.45 4.55
C ARG A 102 -6.02 49.05 4.80
N TRP A 103 -6.65 48.50 3.77
CA TRP A 103 -6.98 47.09 3.68
C TRP A 103 -6.76 46.55 2.26
N SER A 104 -6.52 45.25 2.17
CA SER A 104 -6.31 44.51 0.92
C SER A 104 -6.92 43.11 1.02
N MET A 105 -7.52 42.64 -0.07
CA MET A 105 -8.03 41.27 -0.20
C MET A 105 -7.71 40.74 -1.60
N GLY A 106 -7.37 39.46 -1.70
CA GLY A 106 -7.25 38.74 -2.97
C GLY A 106 -7.80 37.32 -2.83
N HIS A 107 -8.41 36.82 -3.90
CA HIS A 107 -9.14 35.55 -3.89
C HIS A 107 -8.96 34.78 -5.20
N THR A 108 -9.05 33.46 -5.08
CA THR A 108 -8.95 32.42 -6.13
C THR A 108 -10.19 31.52 -5.98
N ARG A 109 -10.94 31.20 -7.06
CA ARG A 109 -12.35 30.71 -6.98
C ARG A 109 -12.69 29.38 -7.74
N LEU A 110 -13.57 28.54 -7.13
CA LEU A 110 -14.68 27.75 -7.72
C LEU A 110 -15.94 28.54 -7.35
N ALA A 111 -16.99 28.80 -8.13
CA ALA A 111 -17.47 28.16 -9.34
C ALA A 111 -17.86 26.67 -9.15
N ILE A 112 -18.27 26.30 -7.92
CA ILE A 112 -19.27 25.25 -7.69
C ILE A 112 -20.68 25.82 -7.88
N VAL A 113 -21.01 26.88 -7.15
CA VAL A 113 -22.30 27.61 -7.20
C VAL A 113 -22.12 28.90 -7.99
N ASP A 114 -23.13 29.22 -8.81
CA ASP A 114 -23.17 30.29 -9.82
C ASP A 114 -21.88 30.38 -10.67
N PRO A 115 -21.46 29.28 -11.33
CA PRO A 115 -20.17 29.19 -12.03
C PRO A 115 -20.07 30.05 -13.29
N SER A 116 -21.21 30.48 -13.85
CA SER A 116 -21.25 31.28 -15.08
C SER A 116 -21.18 32.79 -14.84
N ASN A 117 -21.41 33.23 -13.60
CA ASN A 117 -21.50 34.63 -13.24
C ASN A 117 -20.19 35.16 -12.66
N ARG A 118 -19.62 36.19 -13.32
CA ARG A 118 -18.43 36.90 -12.82
C ARG A 118 -18.72 37.83 -11.64
N PHE A 119 -19.97 38.18 -11.37
CA PHE A 119 -20.31 38.94 -10.16
C PHE A 119 -20.22 38.09 -8.88
N ALA A 120 -20.10 36.76 -9.00
CA ALA A 120 -19.75 35.86 -7.91
C ALA A 120 -18.23 35.70 -7.71
N ASP A 121 -17.38 36.38 -8.50
CA ASP A 121 -15.93 36.41 -8.27
C ASP A 121 -15.64 37.29 -7.04
N MET A 122 -15.15 36.68 -5.97
CA MET A 122 -14.73 37.37 -4.74
C MET A 122 -13.36 38.04 -4.93
N PRO A 123 -12.98 39.08 -4.16
CA PRO A 123 -13.71 39.63 -3.01
C PRO A 123 -14.98 40.41 -3.38
N PHE A 124 -16.08 40.15 -2.68
CA PHE A 124 -17.29 40.97 -2.77
C PHE A 124 -17.04 42.35 -2.17
N ASN A 125 -17.65 43.39 -2.75
CA ASN A 125 -17.58 44.78 -2.27
C ASN A 125 -19.00 45.37 -2.33
N LEU A 126 -19.86 45.03 -1.36
CA LEU A 126 -21.29 45.31 -1.42
C LEU A 126 -21.67 46.51 -0.56
N LYS A 127 -22.52 47.40 -1.09
CA LYS A 127 -23.00 48.59 -0.40
C LYS A 127 -24.46 48.40 0.02
N PHE A 128 -24.73 48.59 1.31
CA PHE A 128 -26.05 48.42 1.92
C PHE A 128 -26.53 49.71 2.60
N ARG A 129 -27.84 49.93 2.61
CA ARG A 129 -28.50 50.97 3.40
C ARG A 129 -29.15 50.32 4.61
N THR A 130 -28.78 50.77 5.81
CA THR A 130 -29.19 50.17 7.08
C THR A 130 -29.82 51.21 8.01
N GLY A 131 -30.62 50.75 8.98
CA GLY A 131 -31.28 51.62 9.97
C GLY A 131 -32.41 52.52 9.44
N ALA A 132 -33.09 53.19 10.35
CA ALA A 132 -34.21 54.10 10.03
C ALA A 132 -33.75 55.46 9.48
N GLU A 133 -32.48 55.84 9.72
CA GLU A 133 -31.89 57.10 9.26
C GLU A 133 -31.16 56.97 7.91
N GLY A 134 -31.09 55.77 7.35
CA GLY A 134 -30.46 55.51 6.05
C GLY A 134 -28.93 55.54 6.08
N SER A 135 -28.30 55.08 7.17
CA SER A 135 -26.84 54.92 7.22
C SER A 135 -26.38 53.93 6.14
N GLU A 136 -25.22 54.18 5.56
CA GLU A 136 -24.65 53.38 4.48
C GLU A 136 -23.48 52.59 5.02
N LYS A 137 -23.45 51.29 4.70
CA LYS A 137 -22.37 50.39 5.03
C LYS A 137 -21.80 49.79 3.76
N ILE A 138 -20.49 49.56 3.72
CA ILE A 138 -19.84 48.78 2.67
C ILE A 138 -19.24 47.54 3.34
N VAL A 139 -19.54 46.35 2.82
CA VAL A 139 -18.95 45.10 3.29
C VAL A 139 -18.03 44.57 2.21
N HIS A 140 -16.74 44.50 2.54
CA HIS A 140 -15.71 43.82 1.77
C HIS A 140 -15.59 42.40 2.32
N LEU A 141 -15.71 41.37 1.47
CA LEU A 141 -15.75 39.97 1.91
C LEU A 141 -14.96 39.07 0.96
N ALA A 142 -14.07 38.26 1.53
CA ALA A 142 -13.48 37.11 0.86
C ALA A 142 -13.78 35.85 1.69
N ALA A 143 -14.28 34.80 1.04
CA ALA A 143 -14.67 33.55 1.68
C ALA A 143 -14.18 32.32 0.89
N ASN A 144 -13.82 31.26 1.60
CA ASN A 144 -13.56 29.94 1.07
C ASN A 144 -14.49 28.98 1.81
N GLY A 145 -15.57 28.55 1.16
CA GLY A 145 -16.63 27.82 1.83
C GLY A 145 -17.84 27.54 0.96
N GLU A 146 -18.83 26.92 1.59
CA GLU A 146 -20.16 26.57 1.08
C GLU A 146 -21.18 26.77 2.21
N ILE A 147 -22.17 27.64 2.00
CA ILE A 147 -23.21 28.00 2.97
C ILE A 147 -24.53 27.32 2.58
N TYR A 148 -24.75 26.09 3.04
CA TYR A 148 -25.89 25.26 2.64
C TYR A 148 -27.28 25.84 2.95
N ASN A 149 -27.37 26.79 3.89
CA ASN A 149 -28.61 27.49 4.25
C ASN A 149 -28.72 28.93 3.71
N HIS A 150 -27.94 29.30 2.68
CA HIS A 150 -27.89 30.67 2.18
C HIS A 150 -29.27 31.22 1.73
N GLU A 151 -30.06 30.44 1.01
CA GLU A 151 -31.43 30.82 0.61
C GLU A 151 -32.34 31.03 1.82
N ASP A 152 -32.26 30.18 2.84
CA ASP A 152 -33.09 30.31 4.05
C ASP A 152 -32.73 31.55 4.88
N ILE A 153 -31.43 31.86 5.01
CA ILE A 153 -30.96 33.09 5.65
C ILE A 153 -31.45 34.32 4.88
N TYR A 154 -31.26 34.33 3.55
CA TYR A 154 -31.66 35.45 2.71
C TYR A 154 -33.18 35.67 2.73
N LYS A 155 -33.96 34.60 2.53
CA LYS A 155 -35.42 34.62 2.61
C LYS A 155 -35.92 35.11 3.97
N LYS A 156 -35.32 34.64 5.07
CA LYS A 156 -35.65 35.12 6.42
C LYS A 156 -35.39 36.62 6.58
N MET A 157 -34.28 37.14 6.06
CA MET A 157 -33.98 38.57 6.10
C MET A 157 -35.03 39.39 5.35
N VAL A 158 -35.42 38.96 4.14
CA VAL A 158 -36.40 39.65 3.29
C VAL A 158 -37.82 39.57 3.90
N GLU A 159 -38.31 38.36 4.19
CA GLU A 159 -39.71 38.12 4.58
C GLU A 159 -40.02 38.53 6.02
N ASN A 160 -39.12 38.25 6.98
CA ASN A 160 -39.39 38.46 8.40
C ASN A 160 -38.78 39.77 8.94
N ASP A 161 -37.60 40.16 8.45
CA ASP A 161 -36.84 41.29 8.99
C ASP A 161 -36.84 42.53 8.07
N GLY A 162 -37.59 42.50 6.95
CA GLY A 162 -37.80 43.64 6.06
C GLY A 162 -36.55 44.12 5.32
N TRP A 163 -35.69 43.20 4.88
CA TRP A 163 -34.48 43.50 4.11
C TRP A 163 -34.81 43.79 2.64
N ASP A 164 -34.38 44.95 2.13
CA ASP A 164 -34.72 45.48 0.81
C ASP A 164 -33.57 45.48 -0.22
N HIS A 165 -32.44 44.82 0.08
CA HIS A 165 -31.29 44.74 -0.84
C HIS A 165 -31.24 43.41 -1.57
N GLU A 166 -31.36 43.47 -2.91
CA GLU A 166 -31.19 42.35 -3.84
C GLU A 166 -29.75 41.81 -3.84
N ARG A 167 -29.59 40.51 -4.14
CA ARG A 167 -28.28 39.90 -4.41
C ARG A 167 -27.78 40.25 -5.81
N ILE A 168 -26.47 40.39 -5.98
CA ILE A 168 -25.81 40.60 -7.28
C ILE A 168 -25.43 39.28 -7.97
N SER A 169 -25.40 38.17 -7.23
CA SER A 169 -25.10 36.84 -7.75
C SER A 169 -25.92 35.73 -7.06
N GLY A 170 -25.85 34.52 -7.62
CA GLY A 170 -26.38 33.31 -7.02
C GLY A 170 -25.44 32.66 -6.00
N SER A 171 -24.25 33.22 -5.75
CA SER A 171 -23.30 32.63 -4.80
C SER A 171 -23.90 32.52 -3.40
N ASP A 172 -23.74 31.35 -2.83
CA ASP A 172 -24.02 31.02 -1.43
C ASP A 172 -23.29 31.97 -0.45
N CYS A 173 -22.02 32.27 -0.72
CA CYS A 173 -21.15 33.09 0.10
C CYS A 173 -21.56 34.57 0.13
N GLU A 174 -22.33 35.06 -0.85
CA GLU A 174 -22.81 36.44 -0.87
C GLU A 174 -23.71 36.75 0.34
N VAL A 175 -24.45 35.75 0.83
CA VAL A 175 -25.34 35.91 1.99
C VAL A 175 -24.60 36.33 3.25
N ILE A 176 -23.31 36.00 3.37
CA ILE A 176 -22.48 36.37 4.52
C ILE A 176 -22.41 37.89 4.61
N ALA A 177 -22.23 38.61 3.50
CA ALA A 177 -22.15 40.07 3.50
C ALA A 177 -23.49 40.74 3.85
N HIS A 178 -24.61 40.19 3.35
CA HIS A 178 -25.96 40.63 3.71
C HIS A 178 -26.23 40.44 5.21
N ALA A 179 -25.95 39.23 5.73
CA ALA A 179 -26.11 38.90 7.14
C ALA A 179 -25.20 39.75 8.03
N PHE A 180 -23.97 40.04 7.60
CA PHE A 180 -23.03 40.92 8.31
C PHE A 180 -23.60 42.33 8.44
N ALA A 181 -24.02 42.95 7.33
CA ALA A 181 -24.56 44.31 7.34
C ALA A 181 -25.85 44.44 8.18
N LYS A 182 -26.71 43.40 8.15
CA LYS A 182 -28.01 43.36 8.85
C LYS A 182 -27.91 43.02 10.34
N TYR A 183 -27.02 42.10 10.72
CA TYR A 183 -26.97 41.52 12.07
C TYR A 183 -25.66 41.71 12.82
N GLY A 184 -24.58 42.13 12.14
CA GLY A 184 -23.22 42.17 12.66
C GLY A 184 -22.51 40.81 12.64
N GLY A 185 -21.18 40.83 12.56
CA GLY A 185 -20.32 39.65 12.40
C GLY A 185 -20.62 38.45 13.30
N PRO A 186 -20.66 38.60 14.65
CA PRO A 186 -20.89 37.47 15.55
C PRO A 186 -22.21 36.74 15.31
N LYS A 187 -23.29 37.48 15.05
CA LYS A 187 -24.61 36.90 14.77
C LYS A 187 -24.70 36.34 13.35
N ALA A 188 -24.03 36.98 12.38
CA ALA A 188 -23.92 36.44 11.03
C ALA A 188 -23.23 35.07 11.06
N ALA A 189 -22.04 34.96 11.66
CA ALA A 189 -21.28 33.71 11.76
C ALA A 189 -22.06 32.58 12.45
N ALA A 190 -22.79 32.90 13.53
CA ALA A 190 -23.63 31.94 14.26
C ALA A 190 -24.92 31.51 13.52
N MET A 191 -25.27 32.15 12.40
CA MET A 191 -26.42 31.76 11.56
C MET A 191 -26.03 30.87 10.37
N LEU A 192 -24.75 30.80 10.01
CA LEU A 192 -24.27 30.03 8.87
C LEU A 192 -24.26 28.53 9.16
N ASP A 193 -24.94 27.76 8.32
CA ASP A 193 -24.89 26.29 8.29
C ASP A 193 -24.11 25.88 7.05
N GLY A 194 -22.85 25.52 7.23
CA GLY A 194 -21.89 25.40 6.14
C GLY A 194 -20.49 25.05 6.61
N MET A 195 -19.58 24.96 5.64
CA MET A 195 -18.14 24.86 5.85
C MET A 195 -17.50 26.13 5.30
N PHE A 196 -16.70 26.86 6.06
CA PHE A 196 -16.24 28.19 5.65
C PHE A 196 -15.04 28.69 6.47
N GLY A 197 -14.13 29.37 5.77
CA GLY A 197 -13.24 30.37 6.34
C GLY A 197 -13.44 31.67 5.59
N PHE A 198 -13.80 32.76 6.29
CA PHE A 198 -13.99 34.07 5.64
C PHE A 198 -13.33 35.21 6.41
N VAL A 199 -13.02 36.28 5.69
CA VAL A 199 -12.56 37.57 6.22
C VAL A 199 -13.46 38.65 5.67
N ALA A 200 -13.99 39.49 6.55
CA ALA A 200 -14.88 40.60 6.23
C ALA A 200 -14.39 41.90 6.87
N PHE A 201 -14.44 43.00 6.10
CA PHE A 201 -14.25 44.36 6.59
C PHE A 201 -15.55 45.14 6.33
N GLU A 202 -16.23 45.58 7.38
CA GLU A 202 -17.39 46.48 7.28
C GLU A 202 -16.94 47.92 7.50
N GLU A 203 -17.13 48.78 6.50
CA GLU A 203 -16.99 50.23 6.59
C GLU A 203 -18.36 50.88 6.82
N ASP A 204 -18.50 51.66 7.91
CA ASP A 204 -19.62 52.58 8.11
C ASP A 204 -19.29 53.93 7.46
N VAL A 205 -20.01 54.30 6.40
CA VAL A 205 -19.68 55.42 5.51
C VAL A 205 -19.86 56.78 6.21
N GLN A 206 -20.77 56.87 7.18
CA GLN A 206 -21.02 58.12 7.91
C GLN A 206 -19.98 58.40 9.00
N THR A 207 -19.51 57.36 9.68
CA THR A 207 -18.55 57.50 10.79
C THR A 207 -17.10 57.23 10.40
N GLY A 208 -16.86 56.61 9.24
CA GLY A 208 -15.54 56.14 8.80
C GLY A 208 -15.01 54.99 9.65
N LYS A 209 -15.85 54.32 10.44
CA LYS A 209 -15.45 53.19 11.29
C LYS A 209 -15.33 51.93 10.44
N ILE A 210 -14.18 51.26 10.50
CA ILE A 210 -14.04 49.87 10.06
C ILE A 210 -14.33 48.91 11.23
N THR A 211 -15.03 47.82 10.95
CA THR A 211 -15.04 46.61 11.79
C THR A 211 -14.39 45.47 11.01
N ALA A 212 -13.26 44.96 11.51
CA ALA A 212 -12.58 43.82 10.91
C ALA A 212 -12.98 42.52 11.61
N PHE A 213 -13.26 41.49 10.82
CA PHE A 213 -13.79 40.23 11.33
C PHE A 213 -13.30 39.07 10.46
N ALA A 214 -12.92 37.97 11.08
CA ALA A 214 -12.66 36.71 10.39
C ALA A 214 -13.35 35.58 11.14
N ALA A 215 -13.86 34.55 10.46
CA ALA A 215 -14.48 33.41 11.13
C ALA A 215 -14.25 32.10 10.39
N ARG A 216 -14.19 31.02 11.17
CA ARG A 216 -14.02 29.64 10.72
C ARG A 216 -15.19 28.78 11.20
N ASP A 217 -15.64 27.87 10.35
CA ASP A 217 -16.83 27.04 10.57
C ASP A 217 -16.78 26.20 11.86
N PRO A 218 -17.95 25.74 12.36
CA PRO A 218 -18.09 24.99 13.61
C PRO A 218 -17.13 23.82 13.85
N VAL A 219 -16.66 23.16 12.78
CA VAL A 219 -15.85 21.93 12.85
C VAL A 219 -14.41 22.15 12.39
N GLY A 220 -14.16 23.26 11.69
CA GLY A 220 -12.89 23.61 11.09
C GLY A 220 -12.64 22.88 9.76
N ILE A 221 -13.69 22.55 9.01
CA ILE A 221 -13.60 21.88 7.71
C ILE A 221 -12.79 22.72 6.73
N LYS A 222 -13.08 24.02 6.65
CA LYS A 222 -12.30 24.95 5.84
C LYS A 222 -11.18 25.57 6.68
N PRO A 223 -10.00 25.80 6.10
CA PRO A 223 -8.83 26.30 6.78
C PRO A 223 -8.83 27.84 6.87
N LEU A 224 -8.34 28.40 7.98
CA LEU A 224 -8.10 29.84 8.09
C LEU A 224 -7.03 30.14 9.16
N TYR A 225 -6.02 30.91 8.78
CA TYR A 225 -4.88 31.31 9.60
C TYR A 225 -4.75 32.83 9.61
N TYR A 226 -4.17 33.38 10.67
CA TYR A 226 -3.77 34.77 10.71
C TYR A 226 -2.44 34.97 11.45
N GLY A 227 -1.79 36.09 11.18
CA GLY A 227 -0.58 36.55 11.88
C GLY A 227 -0.46 38.08 11.83
N ARG A 228 0.60 38.62 12.42
CA ARG A 228 0.90 40.06 12.43
C ARG A 228 2.17 40.34 11.63
N THR A 229 2.27 41.52 11.03
CA THR A 229 3.48 41.94 10.28
C THR A 229 4.54 42.53 11.21
N LEU A 230 5.82 42.24 10.92
CA LEU A 230 6.96 42.94 11.55
C LEU A 230 7.11 44.33 10.94
N CYS A 231 7.22 45.35 11.80
CA CYS A 231 7.51 46.71 11.35
C CYS A 231 9.01 46.98 11.40
N SER A 232 9.61 47.36 10.27
CA SER A 232 11.05 47.63 10.16
C SER A 232 11.44 49.03 10.66
N SER A 233 11.22 49.27 11.95
CA SER A 233 11.69 50.45 12.69
C SER A 233 12.93 50.09 13.50
N LYS A 234 13.96 50.93 13.50
CA LYS A 234 15.16 50.72 14.34
C LYS A 234 14.93 51.01 15.83
N ASP A 235 13.80 51.63 16.16
CA ASP A 235 13.53 52.22 17.47
C ASP A 235 12.15 51.81 18.06
N SER A 236 11.43 50.84 17.47
CA SER A 236 10.16 50.32 18.03
C SER A 236 9.75 48.92 17.55
N ASP A 237 9.32 48.06 18.49
CA ASP A 237 8.78 46.71 18.27
C ASP A 237 7.24 46.71 17.98
N GLU A 238 6.72 47.75 17.34
CA GLU A 238 5.27 47.90 17.11
C GLU A 238 4.82 47.23 15.80
N ALA A 239 4.09 46.11 15.91
CA ALA A 239 3.48 45.43 14.77
C ALA A 239 2.47 46.32 14.02
N ALA A 240 2.37 46.14 12.70
CA ALA A 240 1.79 47.17 11.83
C ALA A 240 0.50 46.78 11.09
N ALA A 241 0.23 45.49 10.86
CA ALA A 241 -0.99 45.00 10.23
C ALA A 241 -1.29 43.54 10.63
N TYR A 242 -2.55 43.14 10.47
CA TYR A 242 -2.99 41.74 10.52
C TYR A 242 -3.05 41.16 9.10
N VAL A 243 -2.66 39.90 8.95
CA VAL A 243 -2.66 39.17 7.66
C VAL A 243 -3.39 37.84 7.84
N PHE A 244 -4.23 37.47 6.89
CA PHE A 244 -5.08 36.28 6.89
C PHE A 244 -4.87 35.47 5.62
N SER A 245 -4.94 34.14 5.72
CA SER A 245 -4.89 33.25 4.56
C SER A 245 -5.57 31.91 4.81
N SER A 246 -6.06 31.25 3.75
CA SER A 246 -6.44 29.83 3.78
C SER A 246 -5.26 28.88 4.05
N GLU A 247 -4.04 29.26 3.68
CA GLU A 247 -2.85 28.40 3.79
C GLU A 247 -1.61 29.16 4.29
N LEU A 248 -0.79 28.49 5.10
CA LEU A 248 0.42 29.04 5.72
C LEU A 248 1.43 29.53 4.68
N LYS A 249 1.54 28.86 3.54
CA LYS A 249 2.44 29.22 2.41
C LYS A 249 2.25 30.65 1.88
N ALA A 250 1.06 31.23 2.03
CA ALA A 250 0.80 32.62 1.65
C ALA A 250 1.00 33.63 2.81
N LEU A 251 1.33 33.17 4.02
CA LEU A 251 1.79 34.01 5.14
C LEU A 251 3.32 34.07 5.26
N VAL A 252 4.04 33.08 4.72
CA VAL A 252 5.52 33.03 4.70
C VAL A 252 6.08 34.29 4.05
N GLY A 253 6.96 35.00 4.76
CA GLY A 253 7.55 36.27 4.30
C GLY A 253 6.64 37.50 4.41
N HIS A 254 5.41 37.34 4.92
CA HIS A 254 4.45 38.42 5.11
C HIS A 254 4.03 38.63 6.58
N ALA A 255 3.92 37.56 7.37
CA ALA A 255 3.73 37.61 8.81
C ALA A 255 5.03 37.29 9.59
N ASP A 256 5.13 37.76 10.82
CA ASP A 256 6.07 37.23 11.82
C ASP A 256 5.67 35.78 12.13
N PRO A 257 6.53 34.77 11.86
CA PRO A 257 6.22 33.38 12.13
C PRO A 257 5.75 33.14 13.58
N ALA A 258 6.37 33.81 14.56
CA ALA A 258 6.02 33.68 15.98
C ALA A 258 4.60 34.16 16.34
N THR A 259 3.95 34.92 15.45
CA THR A 259 2.58 35.42 15.63
C THR A 259 1.53 34.64 14.85
N VAL A 260 1.94 33.72 13.97
CA VAL A 260 1.01 32.97 13.12
C VAL A 260 0.27 31.93 13.97
N VAL A 261 -1.05 31.94 13.87
CA VAL A 261 -1.95 30.98 14.52
C VAL A 261 -3.10 30.59 13.58
N ALA A 262 -3.63 29.38 13.75
CA ALA A 262 -4.89 28.98 13.14
C ALA A 262 -6.06 29.65 13.87
N ILE A 263 -7.09 30.09 13.14
CA ILE A 263 -8.39 30.39 13.76
C ILE A 263 -9.00 29.02 14.15
N PRO A 264 -9.40 28.81 15.43
CA PRO A 264 -9.96 27.53 15.83
C PRO A 264 -11.35 27.26 15.24
N PRO A 265 -11.79 25.99 15.17
CA PRO A 265 -13.17 25.62 14.83
C PRO A 265 -14.21 26.39 15.64
N GLY A 266 -15.27 26.89 15.00
CA GLY A 266 -16.36 27.58 15.68
C GLY A 266 -15.97 28.90 16.35
N HIS A 267 -14.86 29.52 15.94
CA HIS A 267 -14.40 30.81 16.45
C HIS A 267 -14.45 31.89 15.38
N TYR A 268 -14.66 33.12 15.84
CA TYR A 268 -14.34 34.32 15.09
C TYR A 268 -13.14 35.05 15.70
N TRP A 269 -12.58 35.98 14.93
CA TRP A 269 -11.52 36.88 15.32
C TRP A 269 -11.96 38.33 15.10
N THR A 270 -11.66 39.21 16.05
CA THR A 270 -11.68 40.68 15.90
C THR A 270 -10.39 41.29 16.48
N PRO A 271 -9.99 42.50 16.05
CA PRO A 271 -8.89 43.23 16.68
C PRO A 271 -9.12 43.51 18.17
N GLU A 272 -10.39 43.71 18.57
CA GLU A 272 -10.75 44.12 19.93
C GLU A 272 -10.85 42.96 20.93
N GLU A 273 -11.35 41.80 20.50
CA GLU A 273 -11.62 40.65 21.38
C GLU A 273 -10.62 39.50 21.17
N GLY A 274 -9.83 39.53 20.09
CA GLY A 274 -9.02 38.40 19.68
C GLY A 274 -9.90 37.24 19.22
N LEU A 275 -9.57 36.01 19.62
CA LEU A 275 -10.31 34.81 19.25
C LEU A 275 -11.49 34.55 20.22
N VAL A 276 -12.71 34.53 19.68
CA VAL A 276 -13.95 34.29 20.45
C VAL A 276 -14.71 33.10 19.88
N CYS A 277 -15.07 32.17 20.74
CA CYS A 277 -15.87 31.00 20.37
C CYS A 277 -17.36 31.36 20.23
N TYR A 278 -17.93 31.16 19.04
CA TYR A 278 -19.37 31.35 18.78
C TYR A 278 -20.15 30.04 18.71
N TYR A 279 -19.48 28.91 18.46
CA TYR A 279 -20.09 27.58 18.42
C TYR A 279 -19.42 26.66 19.46
N ASN A 280 -20.10 26.42 20.57
CA ASN A 280 -19.66 25.51 21.62
C ASN A 280 -20.85 24.75 22.22
N PRO A 281 -21.40 23.74 21.53
CA PRO A 281 -22.59 23.03 21.96
C PRO A 281 -22.34 22.27 23.26
N GLU A 282 -23.41 21.98 24.01
CA GLU A 282 -23.28 21.41 25.34
C GLU A 282 -22.54 20.07 25.37
N TRP A 283 -22.83 19.21 24.38
CA TRP A 283 -22.14 17.93 24.20
C TRP A 283 -20.64 18.05 23.99
N LEU A 284 -20.13 19.19 23.50
CA LEU A 284 -18.70 19.42 23.31
C LEU A 284 -18.04 19.97 24.59
N ARG A 285 -18.70 20.91 25.28
CA ARG A 285 -18.12 21.61 26.47
C ARG A 285 -18.34 20.94 27.83
N ASN A 286 -19.30 20.03 27.97
CA ASN A 286 -19.70 19.48 29.26
C ASN A 286 -19.34 17.99 29.38
N ASP A 287 -18.45 17.66 30.34
CA ASP A 287 -18.00 16.28 30.61
C ASP A 287 -19.05 15.40 31.29
N ASP A 288 -20.14 16.00 31.79
CA ASP A 288 -21.30 15.34 32.38
C ASP A 288 -22.55 15.42 31.47
N TYR A 289 -22.38 15.71 30.17
CA TYR A 289 -23.48 15.75 29.21
C TYR A 289 -24.06 14.34 28.96
N ALA A 290 -25.25 14.07 29.48
CA ALA A 290 -25.93 12.77 29.39
C ALA A 290 -27.44 12.88 29.10
N PRO A 291 -27.87 13.50 27.98
CA PRO A 291 -29.29 13.69 27.65
C PRO A 291 -30.07 12.38 27.49
N TRP A 292 -29.39 11.28 27.15
CA TRP A 292 -29.96 9.94 27.01
C TRP A 292 -30.51 9.35 28.32
N GLU A 293 -30.15 9.91 29.49
CA GLU A 293 -30.73 9.54 30.79
C GLU A 293 -32.15 10.09 30.97
N ASP A 294 -32.56 11.08 30.17
CA ASP A 294 -33.93 11.60 30.14
C ASP A 294 -34.74 10.93 29.02
N GLU A 295 -35.78 10.18 29.41
CA GLU A 295 -36.73 9.56 28.49
C GLU A 295 -37.37 10.55 27.50
N ALA A 296 -37.49 11.84 27.86
CA ALA A 296 -38.02 12.88 26.97
C ALA A 296 -37.05 13.31 25.86
N HIS A 297 -35.77 12.93 25.94
CA HIS A 297 -34.71 13.31 25.01
C HIS A 297 -34.07 12.10 24.29
N LYS A 298 -34.70 10.92 24.35
CA LYS A 298 -34.23 9.73 23.63
C LYS A 298 -34.41 9.88 22.12
N VAL A 299 -33.29 9.70 21.42
CA VAL A 299 -33.20 9.68 19.95
C VAL A 299 -33.47 8.28 19.41
N THR A 300 -34.25 8.18 18.35
CA THR A 300 -34.53 6.94 17.61
C THR A 300 -33.61 6.74 16.40
N ASP A 301 -33.49 5.49 15.96
CA ASP A 301 -32.68 5.12 14.79
C ASP A 301 -33.20 5.71 13.47
N ASP A 302 -34.52 5.90 13.36
CA ASP A 302 -35.13 6.57 12.21
C ASP A 302 -34.79 8.07 12.14
N GLU A 303 -34.78 8.76 13.28
CA GLU A 303 -34.35 10.17 13.34
C GLU A 303 -32.87 10.33 12.95
N ILE A 304 -32.01 9.38 13.33
CA ILE A 304 -30.59 9.40 12.96
C ILE A 304 -30.41 9.16 11.45
N ARG A 305 -31.12 8.18 10.87
CA ARG A 305 -31.13 7.96 9.42
C ARG A 305 -31.65 9.21 8.68
N GLU A 306 -32.79 9.75 9.08
CA GLU A 306 -33.39 10.92 8.42
C GLU A 306 -32.46 12.15 8.51
N ALA A 307 -31.80 12.36 9.65
CA ALA A 307 -30.79 13.41 9.82
C ALA A 307 -29.57 13.20 8.91
N PHE A 308 -29.10 11.97 8.73
CA PHE A 308 -28.00 11.66 7.81
C PHE A 308 -28.40 11.89 6.34
N THR A 309 -29.57 11.40 5.92
CA THR A 309 -30.07 11.63 4.56
C THR A 309 -30.25 13.13 4.27
N LYS A 310 -30.69 13.94 5.25
CA LYS A 310 -30.73 15.41 5.15
C LYS A 310 -29.33 16.02 5.04
N ALA A 311 -28.36 15.54 5.82
CA ALA A 311 -26.97 15.99 5.79
C ALA A 311 -26.29 15.72 4.43
N VAL A 312 -26.54 14.55 3.83
CA VAL A 312 -26.12 14.20 2.46
C VAL A 312 -26.81 15.14 1.47
N LYS A 313 -28.15 15.28 1.53
CA LYS A 313 -28.92 16.10 0.60
C LYS A 313 -28.47 17.57 0.57
N LYS A 314 -28.23 18.19 1.73
CA LYS A 314 -27.70 19.57 1.82
C LYS A 314 -26.38 19.74 1.04
N ARG A 315 -25.51 18.73 1.10
CA ARG A 315 -24.17 18.75 0.49
C ARG A 315 -24.16 18.48 -1.01
N MET A 316 -25.30 18.13 -1.61
CA MET A 316 -25.47 17.99 -3.06
C MET A 316 -25.63 19.33 -3.81
N MET A 317 -25.71 20.46 -3.09
CA MET A 317 -25.85 21.82 -3.64
C MET A 317 -24.66 22.20 -4.55
N ALA A 318 -24.82 22.07 -5.87
CA ALA A 318 -23.78 22.39 -6.85
C ALA A 318 -24.37 22.59 -8.25
N ASP A 319 -23.91 23.62 -8.97
CA ASP A 319 -24.28 23.88 -10.38
C ASP A 319 -23.28 23.24 -11.37
N VAL A 320 -22.43 22.34 -10.87
CA VAL A 320 -21.37 21.65 -11.61
C VAL A 320 -21.36 20.16 -11.32
N ASP A 321 -20.66 19.40 -12.16
CA ASP A 321 -20.54 17.96 -12.00
C ASP A 321 -19.72 17.57 -10.76
N TYR A 322 -20.31 16.68 -9.97
CA TYR A 322 -19.74 16.12 -8.74
C TYR A 322 -19.80 14.59 -8.72
N GLY A 323 -18.94 14.00 -7.89
CA GLY A 323 -18.85 12.56 -7.67
C GLY A 323 -18.75 12.20 -6.19
N PHE A 324 -18.18 11.04 -5.86
CA PHE A 324 -17.79 10.73 -4.48
C PHE A 324 -16.60 9.77 -4.38
N PHE A 325 -15.93 9.81 -3.23
CA PHE A 325 -14.86 8.87 -2.88
C PHE A 325 -15.46 7.59 -2.29
N LEU A 326 -15.15 6.44 -2.90
CA LEU A 326 -15.61 5.11 -2.50
C LEU A 326 -14.39 4.26 -2.14
N SER A 327 -14.04 4.17 -0.86
CA SER A 327 -12.91 3.33 -0.41
C SER A 327 -13.28 1.86 -0.25
N GLY A 328 -14.56 1.50 -0.33
CA GLY A 328 -15.03 0.19 0.12
C GLY A 328 -14.95 0.01 1.64
N GLY A 329 -14.58 1.06 2.38
CA GLY A 329 -14.80 1.17 3.82
C GLY A 329 -16.23 1.62 4.11
N VAL A 330 -16.77 1.13 5.23
CA VAL A 330 -18.20 1.25 5.60
C VAL A 330 -18.75 2.68 5.49
N ASP A 331 -17.96 3.70 5.83
CA ASP A 331 -18.39 5.10 5.87
C ASP A 331 -18.69 5.64 4.47
N SER A 332 -17.80 5.36 3.52
CA SER A 332 -17.98 5.72 2.11
C SER A 332 -19.13 4.93 1.47
N CYS A 333 -19.32 3.68 1.89
CA CYS A 333 -20.44 2.85 1.44
C CYS A 333 -21.78 3.40 1.97
N ILE A 334 -21.86 3.84 3.22
CA ILE A 334 -23.05 4.49 3.80
C ILE A 334 -23.36 5.83 3.12
N VAL A 335 -22.35 6.65 2.83
CA VAL A 335 -22.56 7.86 2.00
C VAL A 335 -23.10 7.50 0.62
N SER A 336 -22.54 6.47 -0.05
CA SER A 336 -22.99 6.06 -1.39
C SER A 336 -24.43 5.52 -1.43
N HIS A 337 -24.83 4.81 -0.37
CA HIS A 337 -26.14 4.19 -0.20
C HIS A 337 -27.29 5.22 -0.12
N ASP A 338 -27.05 6.35 0.53
CA ASP A 338 -28.01 7.46 0.62
C ASP A 338 -27.86 8.44 -0.56
N LEU A 339 -26.64 8.70 -1.02
CA LEU A 339 -26.35 9.64 -2.10
C LEU A 339 -26.93 9.20 -3.45
N LEU A 340 -26.79 7.91 -3.82
CA LEU A 340 -27.19 7.45 -5.15
C LEU A 340 -28.71 7.61 -5.42
N PRO A 341 -29.62 7.20 -4.51
CA PRO A 341 -31.05 7.53 -4.60
C PRO A 341 -31.34 9.02 -4.82
N LEU A 342 -30.75 9.88 -3.99
CA LEU A 342 -30.99 11.31 -3.99
C LEU A 342 -30.47 11.96 -5.28
N TYR A 343 -29.25 11.62 -5.70
CA TYR A 343 -28.62 12.13 -6.92
C TYR A 343 -29.47 11.83 -8.13
N ARG A 344 -29.92 10.58 -8.29
CA ARG A 344 -30.77 10.16 -9.42
C ARG A 344 -32.12 10.86 -9.41
N GLN A 345 -32.74 11.03 -8.22
CA GLN A 345 -34.01 11.74 -8.08
C GLN A 345 -33.91 13.21 -8.49
N GLU A 346 -32.91 13.94 -7.99
CA GLU A 346 -32.73 15.35 -8.31
C GLU A 346 -32.26 15.52 -9.77
N ARG A 347 -31.39 14.65 -10.29
CA ARG A 347 -31.00 14.63 -11.72
C ARG A 347 -32.18 14.49 -12.67
N LEU A 348 -33.06 13.53 -12.41
CA LEU A 348 -34.28 13.32 -13.21
C LEU A 348 -35.24 14.51 -13.15
N LYS A 349 -35.29 15.19 -12.00
CA LYS A 349 -36.17 16.34 -11.74
C LYS A 349 -35.65 17.63 -12.40
N GLU A 350 -34.34 17.85 -12.39
CA GLU A 350 -33.71 19.10 -12.81
C GLU A 350 -33.25 19.07 -14.27
N PHE A 351 -32.60 17.98 -14.70
CA PHE A 351 -32.01 17.85 -16.03
C PHE A 351 -32.78 16.87 -16.94
N GLY A 352 -33.65 16.04 -16.37
CA GLY A 352 -34.39 15.01 -17.12
C GLY A 352 -33.54 13.81 -17.55
N ASP A 353 -32.35 13.62 -16.95
CA ASP A 353 -31.48 12.47 -17.17
C ASP A 353 -31.29 11.61 -15.91
N ASP A 354 -30.89 10.34 -16.12
CA ASP A 354 -30.51 9.37 -15.08
C ASP A 354 -29.08 8.91 -15.34
N ARG A 355 -28.17 9.87 -15.57
CA ARG A 355 -26.77 9.57 -15.93
C ARG A 355 -26.03 8.97 -14.72
N PRO A 356 -25.05 8.06 -14.92
CA PRO A 356 -24.25 7.53 -13.82
C PRO A 356 -23.53 8.63 -13.01
N ILE A 357 -23.34 8.40 -11.71
CA ILE A 357 -22.47 9.24 -10.86
C ILE A 357 -21.03 8.71 -10.94
N PRO A 358 -20.01 9.56 -11.14
CA PRO A 358 -18.63 9.12 -11.12
C PRO A 358 -18.14 8.89 -9.69
N THR A 359 -17.40 7.81 -9.49
CA THR A 359 -16.86 7.39 -8.19
C THR A 359 -15.39 7.06 -8.30
N TYR A 360 -14.67 7.24 -7.20
CA TYR A 360 -13.20 7.14 -7.19
C TYR A 360 -12.69 6.28 -6.04
N THR A 361 -11.75 5.41 -6.36
CA THR A 361 -10.97 4.59 -5.42
C THR A 361 -9.50 4.69 -5.77
N VAL A 362 -8.63 4.54 -4.77
CA VAL A 362 -7.18 4.48 -4.93
C VAL A 362 -6.69 3.17 -4.34
N GLY A 363 -5.68 2.55 -4.96
CA GLY A 363 -5.08 1.32 -4.43
C GLY A 363 -4.43 0.45 -5.49
N MET A 364 -3.52 -0.41 -5.03
CA MET A 364 -2.92 -1.46 -5.86
C MET A 364 -3.99 -2.44 -6.36
N GLU A 365 -3.73 -3.12 -7.47
CA GLU A 365 -4.69 -4.09 -8.03
C GLU A 365 -4.95 -5.21 -7.01
N ASN A 366 -6.23 -5.56 -6.82
CA ASN A 366 -6.71 -6.48 -5.78
C ASN A 366 -6.42 -6.07 -4.32
N SER A 367 -6.13 -4.79 -4.03
CA SER A 367 -6.09 -4.33 -2.64
C SER A 367 -7.48 -4.44 -1.97
N PRO A 368 -7.54 -4.62 -0.64
CA PRO A 368 -8.80 -4.77 0.09
C PRO A 368 -9.81 -3.65 -0.16
N ASP A 369 -9.37 -2.41 -0.31
CA ASP A 369 -10.23 -1.26 -0.62
C ASP A 369 -10.80 -1.33 -2.05
N VAL A 370 -9.97 -1.65 -3.05
CA VAL A 370 -10.43 -1.81 -4.44
C VAL A 370 -11.43 -2.95 -4.59
N MET A 371 -11.20 -4.07 -3.89
CA MET A 371 -12.14 -5.21 -3.89
C MET A 371 -13.49 -4.85 -3.26
N ALA A 372 -13.49 -4.22 -2.08
CA ALA A 372 -14.72 -3.83 -1.39
C ALA A 372 -15.47 -2.70 -2.11
N ALA A 373 -14.76 -1.76 -2.74
CA ALA A 373 -15.35 -0.71 -3.55
C ALA A 373 -16.08 -1.28 -4.78
N ARG A 374 -15.43 -2.18 -5.54
CA ARG A 374 -16.06 -2.91 -6.66
C ARG A 374 -17.31 -3.67 -6.23
N ALA A 375 -17.25 -4.41 -5.11
CA ALA A 375 -18.40 -5.14 -4.58
C ALA A 375 -19.58 -4.21 -4.18
N MET A 376 -19.31 -3.00 -3.70
CA MET A 376 -20.35 -2.00 -3.42
C MET A 376 -20.96 -1.46 -4.73
N VAL A 377 -20.14 -1.21 -5.75
CA VAL A 377 -20.59 -0.75 -7.08
C VAL A 377 -21.51 -1.77 -7.75
N ASP A 378 -21.11 -3.04 -7.79
CA ASP A 378 -21.90 -4.13 -8.39
C ASP A 378 -23.28 -4.22 -7.74
N ASN A 379 -23.32 -4.15 -6.41
CA ASN A 379 -24.55 -4.21 -5.63
C ASN A 379 -25.44 -2.97 -5.82
N LEU A 380 -24.86 -1.77 -5.96
CA LEU A 380 -25.58 -0.54 -6.31
C LEU A 380 -25.98 -0.46 -7.81
N GLY A 381 -25.94 -1.56 -8.55
CA GLY A 381 -26.41 -1.66 -9.93
C GLY A 381 -25.34 -1.42 -11.01
N GLY A 382 -24.06 -1.34 -10.62
CA GLY A 382 -22.91 -1.30 -11.51
C GLY A 382 -22.88 -0.09 -12.46
N ASP A 383 -22.28 -0.31 -13.64
CA ASP A 383 -22.10 0.69 -14.72
C ASP A 383 -23.38 1.41 -15.16
N LYS A 384 -24.56 0.88 -14.81
CA LYS A 384 -25.85 1.51 -15.10
C LYS A 384 -26.04 2.82 -14.32
N TYR A 385 -25.56 2.88 -13.08
CA TYR A 385 -25.81 4.01 -12.17
C TYR A 385 -24.52 4.62 -11.60
N ILE A 386 -23.39 3.91 -11.67
CA ILE A 386 -22.09 4.36 -11.17
C ILE A 386 -21.04 4.21 -12.28
N THR A 387 -20.22 5.23 -12.51
CA THR A 387 -18.97 5.08 -13.28
C THR A 387 -17.82 4.96 -12.29
N HIS A 388 -17.23 3.77 -12.17
CA HIS A 388 -16.21 3.49 -11.16
C HIS A 388 -14.78 3.64 -11.69
N ASN A 389 -13.98 4.46 -11.00
CA ASN A 389 -12.63 4.81 -11.42
C ASN A 389 -11.59 4.43 -10.34
N VAL A 390 -10.71 3.50 -10.66
CA VAL A 390 -9.62 3.09 -9.76
C VAL A 390 -8.30 3.75 -10.18
N ARG A 391 -7.62 4.40 -9.24
CA ARG A 391 -6.25 4.94 -9.38
C ARG A 391 -5.27 4.00 -8.69
N SER A 392 -4.59 3.16 -9.47
CA SER A 392 -3.45 2.40 -8.98
C SER A 392 -2.19 3.26 -8.89
N PHE A 393 -1.22 2.81 -8.08
CA PHE A 393 0.06 3.50 -7.88
C PHE A 393 1.19 2.50 -7.58
N THR A 394 2.44 2.99 -7.59
CA THR A 394 3.63 2.21 -7.21
C THR A 394 4.38 2.84 -6.03
N PRO A 395 5.17 2.08 -5.24
CA PRO A 395 5.95 2.66 -4.13
C PRO A 395 6.98 3.73 -4.55
N ASP A 396 7.48 3.69 -5.79
CA ASP A 396 8.39 4.72 -6.33
C ASP A 396 7.65 6.04 -6.60
N GLU A 397 6.49 5.97 -7.26
CA GLU A 397 5.62 7.12 -7.49
C GLU A 397 5.25 7.84 -6.19
N VAL A 398 4.96 7.06 -5.13
CA VAL A 398 4.69 7.58 -3.79
C VAL A 398 5.85 8.41 -3.25
N PHE A 399 7.09 7.95 -3.41
CA PHE A 399 8.25 8.64 -2.86
C PHE A 399 8.46 10.02 -3.51
N ASP A 400 8.28 10.12 -4.82
CA ASP A 400 8.44 11.37 -5.58
C ASP A 400 7.35 12.41 -5.27
N LEU A 401 6.23 12.00 -4.67
CA LEU A 401 5.15 12.90 -4.25
C LEU A 401 5.40 13.57 -2.89
N ILE A 402 6.23 12.99 -2.02
CA ILE A 402 6.41 13.44 -0.63
C ILE A 402 6.74 14.94 -0.50
N PRO A 403 7.68 15.52 -1.27
CA PRO A 403 7.97 16.96 -1.16
C PRO A 403 6.78 17.85 -1.54
N LYS A 404 5.99 17.45 -2.56
CA LYS A 404 4.77 18.17 -2.96
C LYS A 404 3.71 18.05 -1.89
N ILE A 405 3.51 16.84 -1.36
CA ILE A 405 2.53 16.58 -0.31
C ILE A 405 2.87 17.39 0.94
N ILE A 406 4.12 17.44 1.40
CA ILE A 406 4.52 18.26 2.55
C ILE A 406 4.29 19.76 2.29
N TYR A 407 4.61 20.26 1.09
CA TYR A 407 4.33 21.64 0.71
C TYR A 407 2.83 21.99 0.74
N HIS A 408 1.97 21.11 0.21
CA HIS A 408 0.53 21.34 0.25
C HIS A 408 -0.07 21.09 1.63
N MET A 409 0.34 20.04 2.35
CA MET A 409 -0.11 19.68 3.69
C MET A 409 0.33 20.66 4.77
N GLU A 410 1.45 21.36 4.62
CA GLU A 410 1.97 22.30 5.63
C GLU A 410 2.17 21.64 7.03
N THR A 411 2.56 20.36 7.03
CA THR A 411 2.86 19.55 8.22
C THR A 411 3.92 18.50 7.91
N TYR A 412 4.55 17.98 8.95
CA TYR A 412 5.52 16.87 8.95
C TYR A 412 5.06 15.70 9.83
N GLU A 413 3.80 15.70 10.27
CA GLU A 413 3.19 14.59 11.01
C GLU A 413 3.11 13.35 10.11
N ALA A 414 3.80 12.26 10.49
CA ALA A 414 4.09 11.16 9.58
C ALA A 414 2.85 10.33 9.20
N GLU A 415 1.91 10.13 10.12
CA GLU A 415 0.69 9.34 9.87
C GLU A 415 -0.28 10.09 8.93
N LEU A 416 -0.38 11.41 9.11
CA LEU A 416 -1.05 12.32 8.17
C LEU A 416 -0.39 12.27 6.79
N ILE A 417 0.94 12.34 6.68
CA ILE A 417 1.65 12.29 5.40
C ILE A 417 1.44 10.94 4.69
N ARG A 418 1.56 9.81 5.41
CA ARG A 418 1.25 8.48 4.88
C ARG A 418 -0.20 8.41 4.36
N SER A 419 -1.16 8.98 5.10
CA SER A 419 -2.58 8.99 4.73
C SER A 419 -2.94 10.05 3.67
N ALA A 420 -2.08 11.04 3.46
CA ALA A 420 -2.23 12.10 2.46
C ALA A 420 -1.83 11.61 1.06
N ILE A 421 -0.84 10.71 0.95
CA ILE A 421 -0.41 10.07 -0.31
C ILE A 421 -1.57 9.45 -1.12
N PRO A 422 -2.36 8.50 -0.57
CA PRO A 422 -3.50 7.94 -1.30
C PRO A 422 -4.58 9.00 -1.56
N ASN A 423 -4.76 9.97 -0.65
CA ASN A 423 -5.74 11.05 -0.83
C ASN A 423 -5.35 12.01 -1.97
N TRP A 424 -4.06 12.31 -2.15
CA TRP A 424 -3.50 13.07 -3.28
C TRP A 424 -3.82 12.37 -4.59
N LEU A 425 -3.44 11.09 -4.72
CA LEU A 425 -3.67 10.28 -5.92
C LEU A 425 -5.17 10.17 -6.26
N LEU A 426 -6.01 10.00 -5.23
CA LEU A 426 -7.46 9.95 -5.36
C LEU A 426 -8.05 11.28 -5.83
N ALA A 427 -7.59 12.40 -5.26
CA ALA A 427 -7.99 13.74 -5.65
C ALA A 427 -7.52 14.09 -7.07
N GLU A 428 -6.28 13.77 -7.42
CA GLU A 428 -5.71 13.92 -8.76
C GLU A 428 -6.59 13.23 -9.82
N ARG A 429 -7.01 11.98 -9.56
CA ARG A 429 -7.91 11.25 -10.46
C ARG A 429 -9.30 11.87 -10.48
N ALA A 430 -9.90 12.20 -9.34
CA ALA A 430 -11.26 12.73 -9.29
C ALA A 430 -11.39 14.11 -9.95
N ALA A 431 -10.38 14.96 -9.77
CA ALA A 431 -10.22 16.24 -10.45
C ALA A 431 -10.03 16.11 -11.96
N VAL A 432 -10.09 14.92 -12.58
CA VAL A 432 -10.17 14.78 -14.04
C VAL A 432 -11.61 14.88 -14.56
N ASP A 433 -12.61 14.49 -13.78
CA ASP A 433 -14.00 14.45 -14.28
C ASP A 433 -14.96 15.36 -13.49
N VAL A 434 -14.63 15.74 -12.25
CA VAL A 434 -15.53 16.51 -11.37
C VAL A 434 -14.82 17.66 -10.64
N LYS A 435 -15.63 18.60 -10.13
CA LYS A 435 -15.21 19.77 -9.35
C LYS A 435 -15.47 19.62 -7.84
N MET A 436 -16.37 18.72 -7.45
CA MET A 436 -16.70 18.39 -6.06
C MET A 436 -16.87 16.88 -5.87
N VAL A 437 -16.57 16.39 -4.66
CA VAL A 437 -16.78 15.02 -4.21
C VAL A 437 -17.36 14.99 -2.79
N LEU A 438 -18.26 14.05 -2.53
CA LEU A 438 -18.62 13.66 -1.16
C LEU A 438 -17.64 12.60 -0.63
N THR A 439 -17.41 12.60 0.67
CA THR A 439 -16.50 11.67 1.37
C THR A 439 -17.05 11.27 2.75
N GLY A 440 -16.57 10.13 3.29
CA GLY A 440 -17.01 9.55 4.55
C GLY A 440 -16.28 10.02 5.81
N GLU A 441 -15.42 11.05 5.73
CA GLU A 441 -14.69 11.59 6.90
C GLU A 441 -15.65 12.03 8.03
N GLY A 442 -15.23 11.85 9.28
CA GLY A 442 -16.01 12.17 10.49
C GLY A 442 -16.79 11.00 11.07
N ALA A 443 -16.97 9.90 10.34
CA ALA A 443 -17.69 8.73 10.85
C ALA A 443 -16.94 8.03 12.00
N ASP A 444 -15.60 7.93 11.92
CA ASP A 444 -14.75 7.36 12.97
C ASP A 444 -14.86 8.15 14.28
N GLU A 445 -14.90 9.48 14.17
CA GLU A 445 -14.94 10.43 15.28
C GLU A 445 -16.30 10.57 15.95
N LEU A 446 -17.38 10.06 15.34
CA LEU A 446 -18.73 10.08 15.88
C LEU A 446 -19.24 8.71 16.36
N PHE A 447 -18.70 7.62 15.80
CA PHE A 447 -19.18 6.24 16.02
C PHE A 447 -18.11 5.27 16.55
N ALA A 448 -17.07 5.78 17.20
CA ALA A 448 -16.02 4.98 17.86
C ALA A 448 -15.34 3.99 16.88
N GLY A 449 -14.75 4.56 15.82
CA GLY A 449 -14.26 3.78 14.68
C GLY A 449 -12.79 3.36 14.71
N TYR A 450 -11.95 4.05 15.48
CA TYR A 450 -10.55 3.66 15.65
C TYR A 450 -10.41 2.41 16.53
N LEU A 451 -9.51 1.49 16.19
CA LEU A 451 -9.36 0.22 16.92
C LEU A 451 -8.96 0.41 18.40
N TYR A 452 -8.41 1.57 18.81
CA TYR A 452 -8.13 1.84 20.23
C TYR A 452 -9.40 2.02 21.08
N PHE A 453 -10.59 2.22 20.49
CA PHE A 453 -11.84 2.32 21.26
C PHE A 453 -12.19 1.01 22.00
N GLN A 454 -11.57 -0.13 21.64
CA GLN A 454 -11.67 -1.38 22.39
C GLN A 454 -10.99 -1.31 23.78
N ASP A 455 -10.08 -0.35 24.00
CA ASP A 455 -9.41 -0.14 25.28
C ASP A 455 -10.27 0.70 26.26
N ALA A 456 -11.44 1.21 25.82
CA ALA A 456 -12.37 1.95 26.66
C ALA A 456 -13.23 1.02 27.52
N GLU A 457 -13.10 1.09 28.84
CA GLU A 457 -13.81 0.22 29.80
C GLU A 457 -15.23 0.71 30.13
N THR A 458 -15.54 1.98 29.81
CA THR A 458 -16.81 2.63 30.16
C THR A 458 -17.37 3.50 29.03
N PRO A 459 -18.70 3.62 28.91
CA PRO A 459 -19.33 4.53 27.95
C PRO A 459 -18.88 5.98 28.07
N ARG A 460 -18.55 6.44 29.29
CA ARG A 460 -18.05 7.81 29.51
C ARG A 460 -16.67 8.05 28.91
N GLN A 461 -15.78 7.04 28.93
CA GLN A 461 -14.49 7.13 28.25
C GLN A 461 -14.67 7.26 26.73
N VAL A 462 -15.57 6.46 26.14
CA VAL A 462 -15.92 6.57 24.72
C VAL A 462 -16.42 7.98 24.39
N GLN A 463 -17.40 8.51 25.13
CA GLN A 463 -17.96 9.85 24.86
C GLN A 463 -16.91 10.96 24.99
N ASN A 464 -16.08 10.93 26.02
CA ASN A 464 -15.01 11.92 26.21
C ASN A 464 -13.98 11.89 25.09
N GLU A 465 -13.63 10.70 24.61
CA GLU A 465 -12.67 10.54 23.52
C GLU A 465 -13.26 11.00 22.18
N LEU A 466 -14.52 10.67 21.86
CA LEU A 466 -15.24 11.18 20.68
C LEU A 466 -15.26 12.73 20.66
N ARG A 467 -15.57 13.35 21.80
CA ARG A 467 -15.54 14.82 21.95
C ARG A 467 -14.14 15.40 21.71
N ARG A 468 -13.10 14.73 22.23
CA ARG A 468 -11.69 15.16 22.08
C ARG A 468 -11.23 15.10 20.62
N ILE A 469 -11.47 13.99 19.92
CA ILE A 469 -11.06 13.84 18.51
C ILE A 469 -11.88 14.71 17.56
N TYR A 470 -13.18 14.89 17.83
CA TYR A 470 -14.00 15.86 17.11
C TYR A 470 -13.40 17.27 17.18
N GLY A 471 -13.01 17.72 18.39
CA GLY A 471 -12.36 19.03 18.58
C GLY A 471 -10.99 19.18 17.89
N MET A 472 -10.36 18.06 17.46
CA MET A 472 -9.09 18.07 16.74
C MET A 472 -9.23 17.97 15.21
N LEU A 473 -10.37 17.52 14.68
CA LEU A 473 -10.62 17.22 13.26
C LEU A 473 -10.03 18.24 12.28
N GLY A 474 -10.28 19.53 12.51
CA GLY A 474 -9.81 20.66 11.70
C GLY A 474 -8.28 20.90 11.69
N ASN A 475 -7.51 20.08 12.42
CA ASN A 475 -6.03 20.06 12.41
C ASN A 475 -5.45 18.69 12.02
N ILE A 476 -6.30 17.66 11.81
CA ILE A 476 -5.89 16.30 11.44
C ILE A 476 -6.55 15.84 10.12
N ASN A 477 -7.59 15.01 10.18
CA ASN A 477 -8.21 14.39 9.01
C ASN A 477 -8.86 15.39 8.05
N LEU A 478 -9.50 16.45 8.55
CA LEU A 478 -10.06 17.50 7.68
C LEU A 478 -8.99 18.40 7.08
N HIS A 479 -7.90 18.64 7.81
CA HIS A 479 -6.74 19.36 7.29
C HIS A 479 -6.14 18.60 6.10
N ARG A 480 -5.92 17.29 6.25
CA ARG A 480 -5.53 16.39 5.14
C ARG A 480 -6.52 16.44 3.98
N THR A 481 -7.80 16.29 4.26
CA THR A 481 -8.86 16.20 3.24
C THR A 481 -8.94 17.49 2.43
N ASP A 482 -9.00 18.67 3.08
CA ASP A 482 -8.93 19.96 2.38
C ASP A 482 -7.63 20.08 1.58
N ARG A 483 -6.45 19.91 2.21
CA ARG A 483 -5.17 20.13 1.52
C ARG A 483 -4.96 19.24 0.31
N MET A 484 -5.34 17.98 0.39
CA MET A 484 -5.12 17.03 -0.71
C MET A 484 -6.14 17.17 -1.83
N THR A 485 -7.43 17.46 -1.56
CA THR A 485 -8.36 17.74 -2.66
C THR A 485 -8.07 19.11 -3.27
N MET A 486 -7.67 20.09 -2.46
CA MET A 486 -7.35 21.44 -2.91
C MET A 486 -6.03 21.59 -3.64
N ALA A 487 -5.07 20.67 -3.48
CA ALA A 487 -3.90 20.59 -4.36
C ALA A 487 -4.30 20.31 -5.83
N HIS A 488 -5.50 19.78 -6.07
CA HIS A 488 -6.02 19.41 -7.38
C HIS A 488 -7.32 20.14 -7.74
N CYS A 489 -7.58 21.32 -7.16
CA CYS A 489 -8.78 22.11 -7.46
C CYS A 489 -10.12 21.37 -7.23
N LEU A 490 -10.16 20.47 -6.24
CA LEU A 490 -11.32 19.63 -5.96
C LEU A 490 -11.90 19.94 -4.59
N GLU A 491 -13.22 20.14 -4.51
CA GLU A 491 -13.90 20.27 -3.22
C GLU A 491 -14.29 18.92 -2.62
N ALA A 492 -13.91 18.67 -1.37
CA ALA A 492 -14.44 17.58 -0.56
C ALA A 492 -15.54 18.07 0.40
N ARG A 493 -16.65 17.33 0.46
CA ARG A 493 -17.79 17.57 1.37
C ARG A 493 -18.01 16.38 2.30
N VAL A 494 -18.32 16.68 3.57
CA VAL A 494 -18.33 15.72 4.69
C VAL A 494 -19.71 15.61 5.36
N PRO A 495 -20.60 14.67 4.94
CA PRO A 495 -21.96 14.55 5.47
C PRO A 495 -22.03 14.18 6.95
N PHE A 496 -21.14 13.31 7.44
CA PHE A 496 -21.10 12.94 8.86
C PHE A 496 -20.86 14.14 9.79
N LEU A 497 -20.25 15.22 9.31
CA LEU A 497 -19.93 16.41 10.10
C LEU A 497 -20.94 17.55 9.91
N ASP A 498 -22.18 17.20 9.56
CA ASP A 498 -23.30 18.10 9.71
C ASP A 498 -23.59 18.40 11.18
N THR A 499 -23.81 19.66 11.53
CA THR A 499 -23.90 20.11 12.93
C THR A 499 -25.13 19.58 13.64
N GLU A 500 -26.26 19.40 12.93
CA GLU A 500 -27.48 18.84 13.53
C GLU A 500 -27.40 17.31 13.61
N PHE A 501 -26.88 16.63 12.60
CA PHE A 501 -26.61 15.18 12.68
C PHE A 501 -25.58 14.85 13.76
N THR A 502 -24.48 15.60 13.86
CA THR A 502 -23.46 15.45 14.90
C THR A 502 -24.08 15.59 16.29
N LYS A 503 -24.83 16.68 16.52
CA LYS A 503 -25.52 16.95 17.78
C LYS A 503 -26.49 15.83 18.16
N LEU A 504 -27.21 15.27 17.19
CA LEU A 504 -28.08 14.12 17.37
C LEU A 504 -27.30 12.87 17.79
N VAL A 505 -26.26 12.50 17.03
CA VAL A 505 -25.40 11.32 17.30
C VAL A 505 -24.63 11.44 18.62
N MET A 506 -24.27 12.66 19.05
CA MET A 506 -23.60 12.92 20.32
C MET A 506 -24.56 12.98 21.53
N SER A 507 -25.88 12.96 21.28
CA SER A 507 -26.92 12.83 22.31
C SER A 507 -27.44 11.39 22.52
N VAL A 508 -26.94 10.43 21.74
CA VAL A 508 -27.24 8.99 21.92
C VAL A 508 -26.36 8.41 23.03
N ASP A 509 -26.92 7.49 23.82
CA ASP A 509 -26.20 6.73 24.84
C ASP A 509 -24.89 6.13 24.29
N PRO A 510 -23.71 6.54 24.80
CA PRO A 510 -22.42 6.04 24.34
C PRO A 510 -22.22 4.54 24.60
N ALA A 511 -23.06 3.90 25.41
CA ALA A 511 -23.07 2.44 25.57
C ALA A 511 -23.33 1.72 24.23
N ARG A 512 -24.09 2.33 23.31
CA ARG A 512 -24.29 1.81 21.94
C ARG A 512 -23.03 1.85 21.07
N LYS A 513 -22.04 2.67 21.46
CA LYS A 513 -20.77 2.88 20.75
C LYS A 513 -19.60 2.14 21.40
N MET A 514 -19.85 1.38 22.47
CA MET A 514 -18.83 0.51 23.09
C MET A 514 -18.35 -0.55 22.09
N VAL A 515 -17.05 -0.81 22.10
CA VAL A 515 -16.40 -1.79 21.22
C VAL A 515 -16.02 -3.01 22.07
N ASP A 516 -16.52 -4.19 21.71
CA ASP A 516 -16.14 -5.46 22.32
C ASP A 516 -14.81 -5.95 21.69
N PRO A 517 -13.71 -6.07 22.47
CA PRO A 517 -12.44 -6.60 21.98
C PRO A 517 -12.54 -8.01 21.39
N GLU A 518 -13.46 -8.85 21.88
CA GLU A 518 -13.66 -10.20 21.34
C GLU A 518 -14.39 -10.17 20.00
N ALA A 519 -15.28 -9.19 19.78
CA ALA A 519 -15.94 -8.98 18.49
C ALA A 519 -14.99 -8.40 17.44
N VAL A 520 -14.05 -7.53 17.84
CA VAL A 520 -12.96 -7.04 16.97
C VAL A 520 -12.10 -8.21 16.49
N LYS A 521 -11.60 -9.06 17.41
CA LYS A 521 -10.78 -10.24 17.07
C LYS A 521 -11.49 -11.25 16.17
N LYS A 522 -12.81 -11.44 16.36
CA LYS A 522 -13.60 -12.44 15.62
C LYS A 522 -14.24 -11.87 14.35
N ASN A 523 -14.06 -10.58 14.07
CA ASN A 523 -14.68 -9.88 12.95
C ASN A 523 -16.23 -10.01 12.97
N THR A 524 -16.87 -9.77 14.12
CA THR A 524 -18.33 -9.91 14.34
C THR A 524 -19.01 -8.62 14.77
N ARG A 525 -20.35 -8.64 14.90
CA ARG A 525 -21.14 -7.58 15.55
C ARG A 525 -20.66 -7.35 16.99
N GLY A 526 -20.63 -6.09 17.43
CA GLY A 526 -19.97 -5.63 18.66
C GLY A 526 -18.61 -4.93 18.42
N ARG A 527 -18.09 -4.99 17.18
CA ARG A 527 -16.85 -4.32 16.74
C ARG A 527 -16.96 -2.79 16.60
N GLU A 528 -15.90 -2.14 16.13
CA GLU A 528 -15.87 -0.70 15.85
C GLU A 528 -16.98 -0.26 14.89
N LYS A 529 -17.60 0.90 15.14
CA LYS A 529 -18.79 1.42 14.42
C LYS A 529 -20.04 0.54 14.47
N SER A 530 -20.20 -0.41 15.41
CA SER A 530 -21.38 -1.31 15.44
C SER A 530 -22.72 -0.57 15.37
N MET A 531 -22.92 0.49 16.16
CA MET A 531 -24.13 1.34 16.04
C MET A 531 -24.38 1.84 14.62
N LEU A 532 -23.36 2.34 13.93
CA LEU A 532 -23.48 2.85 12.56
C LEU A 532 -23.77 1.73 11.56
N ARG A 533 -23.13 0.56 11.72
CA ARG A 533 -23.36 -0.62 10.86
C ARG A 533 -24.80 -1.11 10.99
N GLU A 534 -25.33 -1.14 12.21
CA GLU A 534 -26.70 -1.56 12.52
C GLU A 534 -27.77 -0.59 11.97
N LEU A 535 -27.48 0.71 11.94
CA LEU A 535 -28.39 1.72 11.36
C LEU A 535 -28.64 1.51 9.85
N PHE A 536 -27.72 0.86 9.14
CA PHE A 536 -27.75 0.65 7.68
C PHE A 536 -27.71 -0.85 7.30
N GLU A 537 -28.16 -1.74 8.20
CA GLU A 537 -28.30 -3.18 7.94
C GLU A 537 -29.56 -3.53 7.13
N GLU A 538 -30.62 -2.72 7.26
CA GLU A 538 -31.86 -2.83 6.49
C GLU A 538 -31.81 -2.04 5.18
N PRO A 539 -32.57 -2.43 4.13
CA PRO A 539 -32.60 -1.73 2.84
C PRO A 539 -33.11 -0.28 2.94
N ASN A 540 -32.61 0.59 2.05
CA ASN A 540 -33.20 1.92 1.86
C ASN A 540 -34.59 1.87 1.20
N ALA A 541 -35.21 3.05 1.03
CA ALA A 541 -36.55 3.18 0.42
C ALA A 541 -36.66 2.69 -1.04
N ASN A 542 -35.54 2.52 -1.75
CA ASN A 542 -35.49 1.93 -3.10
C ASN A 542 -35.24 0.41 -3.08
N GLY A 543 -34.91 -0.17 -1.93
CA GLY A 543 -34.51 -1.57 -1.79
C GLY A 543 -33.01 -1.82 -2.01
N ASP A 544 -32.18 -0.78 -2.11
CA ASP A 544 -30.73 -0.94 -2.12
C ASP A 544 -30.26 -1.32 -0.70
N VAL A 545 -29.25 -2.18 -0.61
CA VAL A 545 -28.64 -2.65 0.66
C VAL A 545 -27.14 -2.41 0.64
N ILE A 546 -26.46 -2.39 1.79
CA ILE A 546 -24.99 -2.51 1.83
C ILE A 546 -24.66 -4.01 1.93
N PRO A 547 -23.79 -4.59 1.07
CA PRO A 547 -23.44 -6.00 1.15
C PRO A 547 -22.89 -6.34 2.54
N THR A 548 -23.42 -7.39 3.19
CA THR A 548 -22.99 -7.82 4.53
C THR A 548 -21.46 -7.94 4.71
N PRO A 549 -20.67 -8.46 3.74
CA PRO A 549 -19.21 -8.51 3.86
C PRO A 549 -18.55 -7.13 3.94
N VAL A 550 -19.14 -6.12 3.27
CA VAL A 550 -18.70 -4.72 3.26
C VAL A 550 -19.20 -3.99 4.49
N LEU A 551 -20.47 -4.18 4.87
CA LEU A 551 -21.08 -3.57 6.06
C LEU A 551 -20.38 -3.96 7.36
N TRP A 552 -19.86 -5.19 7.46
CA TRP A 552 -19.15 -5.69 8.64
C TRP A 552 -17.62 -5.82 8.45
N ARG A 553 -17.07 -5.27 7.35
CA ARG A 553 -15.62 -5.19 7.06
C ARG A 553 -14.85 -4.45 8.15
N ALA A 554 -13.66 -4.94 8.46
CA ALA A 554 -12.76 -4.31 9.41
C ALA A 554 -12.30 -2.91 8.97
N LYS A 555 -12.19 -1.97 9.92
CA LYS A 555 -11.59 -0.66 9.67
C LYS A 555 -10.11 -0.79 9.30
N ALA A 556 -9.77 -0.39 8.09
CA ALA A 556 -8.40 -0.05 7.67
C ALA A 556 -8.19 1.47 7.69
N MET A 557 -6.99 1.96 7.97
CA MET A 557 -6.64 3.35 7.64
C MET A 557 -6.41 3.48 6.13
N GLN A 558 -6.58 4.70 5.58
CA GLN A 558 -6.51 4.90 4.13
C GLN A 558 -5.11 4.64 3.56
N CYS A 559 -4.05 4.69 4.37
CA CYS A 559 -2.71 4.26 3.96
C CYS A 559 -2.53 2.73 3.95
N GLU A 560 -3.43 1.96 4.56
CA GLU A 560 -3.27 0.51 4.77
C GLU A 560 -4.19 -0.31 3.85
N GLY A 561 -5.45 0.10 3.70
CA GLY A 561 -6.43 -0.59 2.85
C GLY A 561 -6.10 -0.57 1.35
N VAL A 562 -5.20 0.32 0.94
CA VAL A 562 -4.83 0.58 -0.46
C VAL A 562 -3.75 -0.35 -1.01
N GLY A 563 -3.11 -1.18 -0.18
CA GLY A 563 -2.15 -2.19 -0.62
C GLY A 563 -1.22 -2.66 0.50
N GLU A 564 -0.85 -3.94 0.45
CA GLU A 564 0.09 -4.54 1.39
C GLU A 564 1.53 -4.04 1.11
N ASP A 565 2.37 -3.99 2.15
CA ASP A 565 3.80 -3.63 2.15
C ASP A 565 4.27 -2.22 1.73
N TRP A 566 3.50 -1.38 1.01
CA TRP A 566 4.05 -0.12 0.47
C TRP A 566 4.55 0.86 1.54
N VAL A 567 3.92 0.91 2.72
CA VAL A 567 4.37 1.73 3.86
C VAL A 567 5.73 1.26 4.38
N SER A 568 5.95 -0.06 4.47
CA SER A 568 7.23 -0.61 4.92
C SER A 568 8.37 -0.39 3.91
N ILE A 569 8.04 -0.41 2.60
CA ILE A 569 8.96 -0.04 1.52
C ILE A 569 9.36 1.44 1.64
N LEU A 570 8.39 2.33 1.85
CA LEU A 570 8.63 3.76 2.05
C LEU A 570 9.54 4.00 3.26
N GLN A 571 9.20 3.44 4.42
CA GLN A 571 9.97 3.58 5.66
C GLN A 571 11.41 3.10 5.51
N ARG A 572 11.62 1.95 4.86
CA ARG A 572 12.96 1.41 4.59
C ARG A 572 13.78 2.35 3.70
N ARG A 573 13.17 2.95 2.67
CA ARG A 573 13.82 3.92 1.78
C ARG A 573 14.19 5.20 2.53
N VAL A 574 13.27 5.76 3.31
CA VAL A 574 13.50 6.99 4.10
C VAL A 574 14.55 6.77 5.20
N SER A 575 14.55 5.62 5.87
CA SER A 575 15.56 5.25 6.87
C SER A 575 16.99 5.22 6.29
N GLY A 576 17.14 4.93 4.99
CA GLY A 576 18.41 5.02 4.27
C GLY A 576 18.88 6.42 3.90
N LEU A 577 18.03 7.45 4.05
CA LEU A 577 18.32 8.86 3.70
C LEU A 577 18.64 9.73 4.92
N VAL A 578 18.55 9.15 6.13
CA VAL A 578 18.79 9.82 7.41
C VAL A 578 19.79 8.97 8.20
N SER A 579 20.94 9.56 8.50
CA SER A 579 21.98 8.92 9.30
C SER A 579 21.60 8.86 10.79
N ASP A 580 22.22 7.95 11.54
CA ASP A 580 22.01 7.86 12.99
C ASP A 580 22.53 9.12 13.71
N ALA A 581 23.60 9.73 13.20
CA ALA A 581 24.14 11.00 13.71
C ALA A 581 23.16 12.17 13.54
N GLU A 582 22.43 12.25 12.42
CA GLU A 582 21.36 13.24 12.24
C GLU A 582 20.20 13.03 13.23
N MET A 583 19.88 11.78 13.56
CA MET A 583 18.87 11.46 14.59
C MET A 583 19.34 11.84 15.99
N ASP A 584 20.60 11.54 16.34
CA ASP A 584 21.19 11.93 17.62
C ASP A 584 21.17 13.47 17.81
N GLU A 585 21.44 14.24 16.75
CA GLU A 585 21.40 15.70 16.74
C GLU A 585 20.01 16.31 16.51
N ALA A 586 18.96 15.50 16.32
CA ALA A 586 17.61 15.98 16.00
C ALA A 586 17.03 16.89 17.09
N HIS A 587 17.30 16.61 18.37
CA HIS A 587 16.86 17.40 19.51
C HIS A 587 17.56 18.77 19.64
N ILE A 588 18.74 18.91 19.02
CA ILE A 588 19.50 20.17 18.96
C ILE A 588 19.02 21.01 17.78
N THR A 589 18.83 20.36 16.62
CA THR A 589 18.42 21.00 15.36
C THR A 589 16.94 21.41 15.37
N TYR A 590 16.09 20.57 15.95
CA TYR A 590 14.63 20.73 15.98
C TYR A 590 14.11 20.66 17.44
N PRO A 591 14.34 21.70 18.25
CA PRO A 591 13.98 21.69 19.68
C PRO A 591 12.47 21.81 19.94
N ILE A 592 11.70 22.33 18.98
CA ILE A 592 10.23 22.33 19.00
C ILE A 592 9.77 21.15 18.15
N ASN A 593 8.90 20.29 18.70
CA ASN A 593 8.37 19.10 18.03
C ASN A 593 9.51 18.22 17.45
N THR A 594 10.46 17.83 18.31
CA THR A 594 11.63 17.03 17.95
C THR A 594 11.22 15.70 17.30
N PRO A 595 11.67 15.41 16.06
CA PRO A 595 11.43 14.13 15.40
C PRO A 595 11.89 12.93 16.23
N GLN A 596 11.02 11.93 16.37
CA GLN A 596 11.29 10.70 17.13
C GLN A 596 11.73 9.52 16.25
N THR A 597 11.56 9.63 14.93
CA THR A 597 11.91 8.60 13.96
C THR A 597 12.64 9.21 12.75
N LYS A 598 13.38 8.39 12.00
CA LYS A 598 14.03 8.82 10.75
C LYS A 598 13.04 9.34 9.70
N GLU A 599 11.83 8.76 9.68
CA GLU A 599 10.76 9.22 8.81
C GLU A 599 10.29 10.63 9.19
N GLU A 600 10.01 10.87 10.48
CA GLU A 600 9.68 12.20 11.00
C GLU A 600 10.80 13.22 10.72
N LEU A 601 12.07 12.82 10.85
CA LEU A 601 13.21 13.73 10.61
C LEU A 601 13.36 14.10 9.13
N TYR A 602 13.14 13.13 8.23
CA TYR A 602 13.12 13.38 6.79
C TYR A 602 11.98 14.34 6.39
N TYR A 603 10.75 14.12 6.89
CA TYR A 603 9.64 15.03 6.63
C TYR A 603 9.86 16.41 7.25
N ARG A 604 10.43 16.48 8.45
CA ARG A 604 10.76 17.75 9.12
C ARG A 604 11.78 18.57 8.34
N ARG A 605 12.81 17.94 7.77
CA ARG A 605 13.78 18.61 6.88
C ARG A 605 13.09 19.30 5.69
N ILE A 606 12.19 18.60 5.00
CA ILE A 606 11.44 19.13 3.85
C ILE A 606 10.46 20.24 4.27
N TYR A 607 9.84 20.11 5.44
CA TYR A 607 8.95 21.14 5.97
C TYR A 607 9.72 22.45 6.24
N ASP A 608 10.88 22.37 6.91
CA ASP A 608 11.70 23.54 7.24
C ASP A 608 12.24 24.26 5.99
N GLU A 609 12.44 23.58 4.85
CA GLU A 609 12.78 24.23 3.56
C GLU A 609 11.72 25.26 3.11
N ASN A 610 10.48 25.14 3.58
CA ASN A 610 9.33 25.94 3.15
C ASN A 610 8.69 26.78 4.28
N PHE A 611 8.74 26.28 5.53
CA PHE A 611 7.92 26.76 6.65
C PHE A 611 8.70 26.96 7.96
N HIS A 612 10.04 27.09 7.91
CA HIS A 612 10.87 27.31 9.09
C HIS A 612 10.36 28.45 9.99
N GLY A 613 10.20 28.17 11.29
CA GLY A 613 9.63 29.09 12.28
C GLY A 613 8.11 29.01 12.45
N LEU A 614 7.42 28.12 11.74
CA LEU A 614 5.97 27.87 11.86
C LEU A 614 5.64 26.53 12.55
N GLU A 615 6.65 25.82 13.06
CA GLU A 615 6.49 24.49 13.64
C GLU A 615 5.58 24.43 14.89
N HIS A 616 5.33 25.55 15.58
CA HIS A 616 4.35 25.67 16.67
C HIS A 616 2.89 25.63 16.22
N VAL A 617 2.63 25.94 14.94
CA VAL A 617 1.31 25.84 14.32
C VAL A 617 0.97 24.37 14.03
N VAL A 618 1.98 23.57 13.68
CA VAL A 618 1.82 22.14 13.38
C VAL A 618 1.39 21.37 14.63
N LYS A 619 0.26 20.68 14.53
CA LYS A 619 -0.22 19.75 15.56
C LYS A 619 0.25 18.35 15.21
N LEU A 620 1.09 17.78 16.08
CA LEU A 620 1.49 16.38 16.01
C LEU A 620 0.52 15.50 16.78
N TRP A 621 0.41 14.25 16.35
CA TRP A 621 -0.19 13.18 17.14
C TRP A 621 0.80 12.81 18.27
N GLU A 622 0.54 13.30 19.47
CA GLU A 622 1.21 12.79 20.68
C GLU A 622 0.94 11.28 20.81
N GLY A 623 1.99 10.48 20.95
CA GLY A 623 1.92 9.01 20.93
C GLY A 623 1.93 8.34 19.54
N GLY A 624 1.57 9.05 18.46
CA GLY A 624 1.46 8.53 17.08
C GLY A 624 0.30 7.54 16.91
N GLY A 625 -0.86 8.04 16.49
CA GLY A 625 -2.06 7.24 16.22
C GLY A 625 -2.81 6.71 17.44
N ARG A 626 -2.52 7.22 18.66
CA ARG A 626 -3.01 6.65 19.94
C ARG A 626 -3.57 7.70 20.88
N ALA A 627 -4.88 7.66 21.10
CA ALA A 627 -5.66 8.65 21.85
C ALA A 627 -4.95 9.31 23.04
N MET A 628 -4.94 10.64 23.06
CA MET A 628 -4.40 11.48 24.14
C MET A 628 -5.21 11.33 25.43
N GLY A 629 -4.95 10.26 26.18
CA GLY A 629 -5.56 9.96 27.47
C GLY A 629 -5.72 8.47 27.80
N ALA A 630 -5.54 7.55 26.85
CA ALA A 630 -5.64 6.11 27.13
C ALA A 630 -4.34 5.56 27.76
N GLU A 631 -4.45 4.80 28.86
CA GLU A 631 -3.30 4.07 29.41
C GLU A 631 -2.81 2.97 28.45
N TRP A 632 -1.49 2.74 28.42
CA TRP A 632 -0.85 1.75 27.57
C TRP A 632 -1.26 0.31 27.94
N LYS A 633 -2.29 -0.22 27.26
CA LYS A 633 -2.70 -1.64 27.36
C LYS A 633 -2.44 -2.43 26.07
N SER A 634 -2.79 -1.86 24.90
CA SER A 634 -2.58 -2.48 23.59
C SER A 634 -1.27 -2.05 22.93
N ASN A 635 -0.68 -2.90 22.09
CA ASN A 635 0.52 -2.62 21.27
C ASN A 635 0.23 -2.54 19.75
N LEU A 636 -1.04 -2.57 19.35
CA LEU A 636 -1.52 -2.72 17.96
C LEU A 636 -1.01 -1.63 16.98
N TYR A 637 -1.22 -0.35 17.29
CA TYR A 637 -0.64 0.76 16.52
C TYR A 637 0.64 1.30 17.16
N THR A 638 1.50 1.96 16.38
CA THR A 638 2.69 2.68 16.84
C THR A 638 2.93 3.91 15.97
N ARG A 639 3.92 4.75 16.31
CA ARG A 639 4.40 5.84 15.43
C ARG A 639 4.79 5.34 14.03
N GLU A 640 5.19 4.08 13.90
CA GLU A 640 5.53 3.43 12.62
C GLU A 640 4.31 2.86 11.87
N GLY A 641 3.11 2.84 12.47
CA GLY A 641 1.88 2.32 11.90
C GLY A 641 1.29 1.12 12.64
N LEU A 642 0.32 0.42 12.02
CA LEU A 642 -0.25 -0.84 12.49
C LEU A 642 0.80 -1.95 12.50
N LYS A 643 0.99 -2.63 13.64
CA LYS A 643 1.93 -3.76 13.78
C LYS A 643 1.45 -5.04 13.10
N ASP A 644 0.14 -5.27 13.10
CA ASP A 644 -0.46 -6.49 12.56
C ASP A 644 -1.49 -6.13 11.48
N VAL A 645 -1.02 -6.09 10.24
CA VAL A 645 -1.84 -5.77 9.07
C VAL A 645 -2.82 -6.88 8.68
N ASN A 646 -2.67 -8.11 9.23
CA ASN A 646 -3.56 -9.23 8.90
C ASN A 646 -5.01 -8.97 9.35
N LEU A 647 -5.19 -8.18 10.42
CA LEU A 647 -6.48 -7.70 10.92
C LEU A 647 -7.33 -6.99 9.84
N LEU A 648 -6.72 -6.49 8.78
CA LEU A 648 -7.39 -5.82 7.65
C LEU A 648 -7.90 -6.79 6.58
N SER A 649 -7.37 -8.03 6.56
CA SER A 649 -7.61 -9.04 5.53
C SER A 649 -8.76 -10.01 5.86
N HIS A 650 -9.05 -10.23 7.15
CA HIS A 650 -10.00 -11.24 7.64
C HIS A 650 -11.40 -11.19 6.99
N SER A 651 -11.93 -10.00 6.67
CA SER A 651 -13.35 -9.86 6.31
C SER A 651 -13.71 -10.26 4.87
N LEU A 652 -12.75 -10.27 3.94
CA LEU A 652 -12.99 -10.59 2.53
C LEU A 652 -12.61 -12.03 2.14
N GLN A 653 -11.81 -12.72 2.97
CA GLN A 653 -11.33 -14.09 2.69
C GLN A 653 -12.36 -15.20 3.04
N ASN A 654 -13.54 -14.85 3.55
CA ASN A 654 -14.55 -15.82 3.98
C ASN A 654 -15.26 -16.46 2.76
N LYS A 655 -14.73 -17.57 2.26
CA LYS A 655 -15.12 -18.29 1.02
C LYS A 655 -16.62 -18.56 0.86
N ASN A 656 -17.40 -18.60 1.95
CA ASN A 656 -18.85 -18.78 1.92
C ASN A 656 -19.63 -17.54 1.41
N GLN A 657 -19.09 -16.32 1.56
CA GLN A 657 -19.76 -15.10 1.07
C GLN A 657 -19.38 -14.78 -0.38
N ALA A 658 -18.17 -15.13 -0.84
CA ALA A 658 -17.73 -14.94 -2.22
C ALA A 658 -18.64 -15.65 -3.26
N ARG A 659 -19.23 -16.81 -2.89
CA ARG A 659 -20.19 -17.53 -3.74
C ARG A 659 -21.49 -16.75 -4.03
N ALA A 660 -21.85 -15.75 -3.23
CA ALA A 660 -23.06 -14.94 -3.47
C ALA A 660 -22.91 -13.96 -4.65
N PHE A 661 -21.68 -13.62 -5.04
CA PHE A 661 -21.38 -12.64 -6.11
C PHE A 661 -21.25 -13.28 -7.49
N SER A 662 -21.49 -14.59 -7.62
CA SER A 662 -21.46 -15.33 -8.88
C SER A 662 -22.75 -16.11 -9.09
N THR A 663 -23.79 -15.43 -9.60
CA THR A 663 -24.66 -15.86 -10.72
C THR A 663 -26.01 -15.11 -10.71
N SER A 664 -26.22 -14.24 -11.70
CA SER A 664 -27.57 -13.74 -12.05
C SER A 664 -28.10 -14.44 -13.31
N ALA A 665 -28.50 -15.71 -13.17
CA ALA A 665 -29.26 -16.45 -14.18
C ALA A 665 -30.65 -16.80 -13.62
N GLY A 666 -31.71 -16.36 -14.32
CA GLY A 666 -33.07 -16.37 -13.78
C GLY A 666 -33.67 -17.76 -13.53
N PRO A 667 -34.66 -17.88 -12.64
CA PRO A 667 -35.19 -19.18 -12.20
C PRO A 667 -36.16 -19.79 -13.21
N THR A 668 -35.70 -20.79 -13.96
CA THR A 668 -36.59 -21.70 -14.71
C THR A 668 -37.07 -22.84 -13.80
N MET A 669 -38.39 -22.91 -13.59
CA MET A 669 -39.01 -23.98 -12.82
C MET A 669 -38.83 -25.35 -13.49
N SER A 670 -38.40 -26.37 -12.74
CA SER A 670 -38.74 -27.77 -13.02
C SER A 670 -39.15 -28.48 -11.74
N ARG A 671 -40.37 -29.02 -11.72
CA ARG A 671 -40.96 -29.71 -10.56
C ARG A 671 -40.18 -30.99 -10.22
N GLY A 672 -40.04 -31.27 -8.92
CA GLY A 672 -39.41 -32.49 -8.45
C GLY A 672 -40.24 -33.75 -8.69
N LEU A 673 -39.56 -34.90 -8.65
CA LEU A 673 -40.15 -36.24 -8.63
C LEU A 673 -39.37 -37.10 -7.63
N HIS A 674 -40.05 -37.55 -6.56
CA HIS A 674 -39.49 -38.49 -5.61
C HIS A 674 -39.48 -39.91 -6.20
N THR A 675 -38.30 -40.50 -6.32
CA THR A 675 -38.04 -41.94 -6.14
C THR A 675 -36.71 -42.02 -5.38
N GLY A 676 -36.51 -42.81 -4.33
CA GLY A 676 -36.93 -44.19 -4.13
C GLY A 676 -35.64 -45.00 -4.02
N GLY A 677 -35.23 -45.36 -2.80
CA GLY A 677 -33.87 -45.82 -2.53
C GLY A 677 -33.50 -47.13 -3.25
N VAL A 678 -32.29 -47.16 -3.82
CA VAL A 678 -31.61 -48.37 -4.32
C VAL A 678 -30.16 -48.32 -3.86
N ALA A 679 -29.57 -49.48 -3.59
CA ALA A 679 -28.24 -49.63 -2.99
C ALA A 679 -27.13 -48.91 -3.78
N GLY A 680 -26.21 -48.27 -3.06
CA GLY A 680 -25.11 -47.53 -3.65
C GLY A 680 -24.09 -48.43 -4.34
N THR A 681 -24.04 -48.37 -5.66
CA THR A 681 -22.88 -48.78 -6.45
C THR A 681 -21.78 -47.74 -6.27
N ARG A 682 -20.72 -48.05 -5.50
CA ARG A 682 -19.49 -47.24 -5.49
C ARG A 682 -18.94 -47.17 -6.93
N SER A 683 -18.64 -45.96 -7.38
CA SER A 683 -17.86 -45.74 -8.60
C SER A 683 -16.37 -45.92 -8.28
N PHE A 684 -15.64 -46.59 -9.17
CA PHE A 684 -14.19 -46.41 -9.33
C PHE A 684 -13.92 -44.95 -9.74
N SER A 685 -12.77 -44.32 -9.48
CA SER A 685 -11.65 -44.60 -8.57
C SER A 685 -10.78 -43.34 -8.53
N THR A 686 -10.68 -42.67 -7.38
CA THR A 686 -9.82 -41.49 -7.19
C THR A 686 -9.03 -41.66 -5.90
N LEU A 687 -7.77 -41.23 -5.87
CA LEU A 687 -6.99 -41.24 -4.63
C LEU A 687 -7.67 -40.36 -3.57
N PRO A 688 -7.57 -40.71 -2.27
CA PRO A 688 -8.16 -39.91 -1.20
C PRO A 688 -7.44 -38.56 -1.14
N VAL A 689 -8.20 -37.48 -1.31
CA VAL A 689 -7.73 -36.11 -1.05
C VAL A 689 -7.85 -35.87 0.45
N GLN A 690 -6.74 -35.47 1.07
CA GLN A 690 -6.68 -35.25 2.51
C GLN A 690 -7.05 -33.82 2.86
N LYS A 691 -7.41 -33.56 4.12
CA LYS A 691 -7.96 -32.25 4.55
C LYS A 691 -7.03 -31.06 4.25
N PHE A 692 -5.71 -31.24 4.34
CA PHE A 692 -4.73 -30.20 3.99
C PHE A 692 -4.49 -30.08 2.47
N GLU A 693 -4.87 -31.09 1.70
CA GLU A 693 -4.80 -31.12 0.22
C GLU A 693 -6.07 -30.55 -0.44
N GLU A 694 -7.20 -30.49 0.28
CA GLU A 694 -8.49 -29.99 -0.25
C GLU A 694 -8.38 -28.62 -0.94
N GLU A 695 -7.64 -27.67 -0.36
CA GLU A 695 -7.49 -26.32 -0.94
C GLU A 695 -6.68 -26.29 -2.26
N PRO A 696 -5.43 -26.79 -2.33
CA PRO A 696 -4.71 -26.88 -3.60
C PRO A 696 -5.46 -27.72 -4.64
N TYR A 697 -6.03 -28.87 -4.23
CA TYR A 697 -6.78 -29.76 -5.11
C TYR A 697 -7.98 -29.04 -5.74
N GLU A 698 -8.88 -28.49 -4.93
CA GLU A 698 -10.08 -27.79 -5.42
C GLU A 698 -9.71 -26.52 -6.22
N SER A 699 -8.61 -25.83 -5.89
CA SER A 699 -8.12 -24.69 -6.70
C SER A 699 -7.81 -25.10 -8.14
N ALA A 700 -7.19 -26.27 -8.34
CA ALA A 700 -6.89 -26.81 -9.66
C ALA A 700 -8.16 -27.35 -10.35
N LYS A 701 -9.00 -28.12 -9.64
CA LYS A 701 -10.29 -28.62 -10.17
C LYS A 701 -11.18 -27.48 -10.67
N ALA A 702 -11.24 -26.37 -9.95
CA ALA A 702 -12.01 -25.18 -10.32
C ALA A 702 -11.54 -24.50 -11.62
N LYS A 703 -10.31 -24.78 -12.08
CA LYS A 703 -9.77 -24.30 -13.37
C LYS A 703 -9.85 -25.33 -14.49
N GLY A 704 -10.51 -26.46 -14.26
CA GLY A 704 -10.77 -27.50 -15.26
C GLY A 704 -9.67 -28.55 -15.40
N PHE A 705 -8.70 -28.58 -14.47
CA PHE A 705 -7.68 -29.62 -14.43
C PHE A 705 -8.26 -30.96 -13.94
N ASP A 706 -7.69 -32.08 -14.40
CA ASP A 706 -8.11 -33.43 -14.00
C ASP A 706 -7.66 -33.79 -12.56
N ASP A 707 -8.02 -34.98 -12.07
CA ASP A 707 -7.73 -35.39 -10.69
C ASP A 707 -6.22 -35.63 -10.45
N PHE A 708 -5.48 -36.06 -11.47
CA PHE A 708 -4.03 -36.22 -11.42
C PHE A 708 -3.32 -34.86 -11.44
N GLU A 709 -3.75 -33.98 -12.35
CA GLU A 709 -3.22 -32.62 -12.48
C GLU A 709 -3.48 -31.80 -11.20
N ALA A 710 -4.63 -31.99 -10.55
CA ALA A 710 -4.91 -31.42 -9.24
C ALA A 710 -4.03 -32.02 -8.14
N MET A 711 -3.82 -33.34 -8.11
CA MET A 711 -2.93 -33.99 -7.15
C MET A 711 -1.47 -33.53 -7.28
N LEU A 712 -1.00 -33.18 -8.48
CA LEU A 712 0.34 -32.57 -8.69
C LEU A 712 0.52 -31.22 -7.99
N THR A 713 -0.56 -30.53 -7.59
CA THR A 713 -0.49 -29.26 -6.85
C THR A 713 -0.49 -29.44 -5.32
N CYS A 714 -0.87 -30.63 -4.83
CA CYS A 714 -1.10 -30.90 -3.41
C CYS A 714 0.19 -31.10 -2.59
N GLY A 715 0.13 -30.95 -1.27
CA GLY A 715 1.30 -31.19 -0.39
C GLY A 715 2.50 -30.29 -0.69
N GLY A 716 2.25 -29.05 -1.13
CA GLY A 716 3.20 -27.95 -1.23
C GLY A 716 2.71 -26.76 -0.39
N ASP A 717 3.30 -25.58 -0.58
CA ASP A 717 2.88 -24.35 0.12
C ASP A 717 1.97 -23.44 -0.74
N ASP A 718 1.67 -22.22 -0.27
CA ASP A 718 0.77 -21.28 -0.97
C ASP A 718 1.21 -20.91 -2.40
N ARG A 719 2.48 -21.11 -2.76
CA ARG A 719 3.00 -20.86 -4.11
C ARG A 719 2.70 -22.03 -5.08
N SER A 720 2.12 -23.13 -4.59
CA SER A 720 1.58 -24.25 -5.40
C SER A 720 0.14 -24.03 -5.89
N LEU A 721 -0.63 -23.19 -5.19
CA LEU A 721 -2.06 -22.93 -5.46
C LEU A 721 -2.28 -22.40 -6.88
N ILE A 722 -3.30 -22.90 -7.55
CA ILE A 722 -3.70 -22.45 -8.88
C ILE A 722 -4.57 -21.20 -8.75
N LEU A 723 -4.10 -20.09 -9.29
CA LEU A 723 -4.74 -18.78 -9.26
C LEU A 723 -5.79 -18.64 -10.38
N ASP A 724 -6.51 -17.51 -10.39
CA ASP A 724 -7.52 -17.23 -11.43
C ASP A 724 -6.98 -17.18 -12.86
N SER A 725 -5.67 -16.99 -13.03
CA SER A 725 -4.94 -17.10 -14.30
C SER A 725 -4.72 -18.55 -14.79
N SER A 726 -5.37 -19.55 -14.17
CA SER A 726 -5.15 -20.99 -14.39
C SER A 726 -3.68 -21.41 -14.31
N THR A 727 -2.92 -20.71 -13.47
CA THR A 727 -1.48 -20.90 -13.22
C THR A 727 -1.17 -20.56 -11.78
N ASN A 728 -0.09 -21.11 -11.23
CA ASN A 728 0.37 -20.76 -9.87
C ASN A 728 1.16 -19.42 -9.85
N LYS A 729 1.69 -19.04 -8.67
CA LYS A 729 2.50 -17.82 -8.46
C LYS A 729 3.77 -17.72 -9.33
N TYR A 730 4.20 -18.81 -9.97
CA TYR A 730 5.32 -18.84 -10.91
C TYR A 730 4.88 -18.75 -12.39
N HIS A 731 3.58 -18.60 -12.67
CA HIS A 731 2.95 -18.71 -13.98
C HIS A 731 3.01 -20.12 -14.61
N ILE A 732 3.04 -21.15 -13.77
CA ILE A 732 3.16 -22.55 -14.17
C ILE A 732 1.79 -23.25 -14.12
N LYS A 733 1.54 -24.15 -15.08
CA LYS A 733 0.41 -25.10 -15.09
C LYS A 733 0.88 -26.49 -14.62
N PRO A 734 0.00 -27.34 -14.06
CA PRO A 734 0.30 -28.76 -13.79
C PRO A 734 0.33 -29.64 -15.07
N GLN A 735 0.67 -29.05 -16.22
CA GLN A 735 0.62 -29.64 -17.56
C GLN A 735 1.92 -29.34 -18.34
N PRO A 736 2.32 -30.19 -19.28
CA PRO A 736 3.46 -29.92 -20.15
C PRO A 736 3.26 -28.68 -21.02
N VAL A 737 4.38 -28.06 -21.39
CA VAL A 737 4.41 -26.96 -22.36
C VAL A 737 4.09 -27.50 -23.76
N ASP A 738 3.36 -26.73 -24.56
CA ASP A 738 3.12 -27.05 -25.98
C ASP A 738 4.45 -27.26 -26.73
N PRO A 739 4.64 -28.37 -27.48
CA PRO A 739 5.86 -28.63 -28.25
C PRO A 739 6.22 -27.56 -29.29
N ALA A 740 5.31 -26.65 -29.65
CA ALA A 740 5.58 -25.51 -30.53
C ALA A 740 6.20 -24.30 -29.79
N HIS A 741 6.21 -24.27 -28.46
CA HIS A 741 6.81 -23.20 -27.66
C HIS A 741 8.27 -23.52 -27.32
N VAL A 742 9.09 -22.49 -27.12
CA VAL A 742 10.49 -22.69 -26.68
C VAL A 742 10.53 -22.82 -25.16
N PHE A 743 10.85 -24.01 -24.65
CA PHE A 743 11.03 -24.24 -23.22
C PHE A 743 12.51 -24.26 -22.85
N ARG A 744 12.89 -23.43 -21.87
CA ARG A 744 14.19 -23.42 -21.21
C ARG A 744 14.02 -23.63 -19.71
N GLY A 745 15.07 -24.12 -19.05
CA GLY A 745 15.04 -24.43 -17.64
C GLY A 745 14.93 -23.17 -16.78
N SER A 746 14.09 -23.22 -15.76
CA SER A 746 13.96 -22.16 -14.77
C SER A 746 14.91 -22.35 -13.58
N CYS A 747 15.32 -21.24 -12.97
CA CYS A 747 16.04 -21.20 -11.69
C CYS A 747 15.11 -20.97 -10.49
N THR A 748 13.78 -20.98 -10.70
CA THR A 748 12.75 -20.81 -9.65
C THR A 748 11.72 -21.94 -9.65
N GLY A 749 11.19 -22.35 -10.81
CA GLY A 749 10.26 -23.47 -10.94
C GLY A 749 9.84 -23.71 -12.40
N ASN A 750 9.43 -24.94 -12.73
CA ASN A 750 9.13 -25.37 -14.10
C ASN A 750 7.76 -26.05 -14.22
N PRO A 751 7.04 -25.93 -15.35
CA PRO A 751 6.00 -26.90 -15.72
C PRO A 751 6.61 -28.29 -15.90
N PRO A 752 5.85 -29.39 -15.69
CA PRO A 752 6.35 -30.74 -15.92
C PRO A 752 6.83 -30.91 -17.37
N THR A 753 7.93 -31.64 -17.56
CA THR A 753 8.27 -32.14 -18.89
C THR A 753 7.26 -33.22 -19.31
N GLN A 754 7.08 -33.48 -20.62
CA GLN A 754 6.19 -34.55 -21.06
C GLN A 754 6.61 -35.91 -20.46
N ARG A 755 7.91 -36.19 -20.42
CA ARG A 755 8.50 -37.39 -19.80
C ARG A 755 8.15 -37.50 -18.32
N GLY A 756 8.29 -36.39 -17.58
CA GLY A 756 7.97 -36.34 -16.16
C GLY A 756 6.47 -36.48 -15.88
N TYR A 757 5.62 -35.84 -16.69
CA TYR A 757 4.17 -35.96 -16.64
C TYR A 757 3.73 -37.40 -16.86
N ASP A 758 4.24 -38.08 -17.90
CA ASP A 758 3.92 -39.46 -18.22
C ASP A 758 4.35 -40.43 -17.10
N ALA A 759 5.53 -40.21 -16.49
CA ALA A 759 6.02 -41.00 -15.38
C ALA A 759 5.17 -40.84 -14.11
N ALA A 760 4.86 -39.59 -13.74
CA ALA A 760 3.99 -39.30 -12.61
C ALA A 760 2.55 -39.81 -12.85
N LYS A 761 2.00 -39.67 -14.05
CA LYS A 761 0.66 -40.19 -14.40
C LYS A 761 0.59 -41.71 -14.27
N LYS A 762 1.64 -42.40 -14.71
CA LYS A 762 1.77 -43.85 -14.54
C LYS A 762 1.79 -44.27 -13.07
N LEU A 763 2.52 -43.55 -12.21
CA LEU A 763 2.51 -43.80 -10.76
C LEU A 763 1.13 -43.51 -10.15
N TYR A 764 0.50 -42.39 -10.51
CA TYR A 764 -0.87 -42.07 -10.09
C TYR A 764 -1.87 -43.17 -10.46
N ASP A 765 -1.81 -43.69 -11.68
CA ASP A 765 -2.69 -44.77 -12.15
C ASP A 765 -2.41 -46.10 -11.42
N GLN A 766 -1.14 -46.39 -11.10
CA GLN A 766 -0.75 -47.56 -10.31
C GLN A 766 -1.30 -47.48 -8.87
N LEU A 767 -1.17 -46.33 -8.21
CA LEU A 767 -1.69 -46.09 -6.86
C LEU A 767 -3.23 -46.08 -6.84
N SER A 768 -3.87 -45.45 -7.84
CA SER A 768 -5.34 -45.37 -7.97
C SER A 768 -6.01 -46.72 -8.21
N ALA A 769 -5.26 -47.72 -8.70
CA ALA A 769 -5.74 -49.07 -8.93
C ALA A 769 -5.60 -50.00 -7.70
N MET A 770 -5.04 -49.52 -6.58
CA MET A 770 -4.82 -50.32 -5.38
C MET A 770 -6.10 -50.46 -4.53
N PRO A 771 -6.30 -51.59 -3.80
CA PRO A 771 -7.42 -51.75 -2.88
C PRO A 771 -7.38 -50.78 -1.68
N ASP A 772 -8.55 -50.33 -1.23
CA ASP A 772 -8.75 -49.58 0.02
C ASP A 772 -7.91 -50.17 1.17
N GLY A 773 -7.08 -49.33 1.82
CA GLY A 773 -6.25 -49.72 2.97
C GLY A 773 -4.88 -50.32 2.63
N SER A 774 -4.48 -50.41 1.34
CA SER A 774 -3.11 -50.82 0.94
C SER A 774 -2.18 -49.66 0.55
N LEU A 775 -2.72 -48.45 0.48
CA LEU A 775 -2.04 -47.26 -0.04
C LEU A 775 -0.86 -46.78 0.84
N ASP A 776 -1.00 -46.81 2.16
CA ASP A 776 0.01 -46.32 3.12
C ASP A 776 1.38 -47.04 3.00
N GLY A 777 1.34 -48.37 2.95
CA GLY A 777 2.52 -49.20 2.71
C GLY A 777 3.11 -48.99 1.32
N ALA A 778 2.26 -48.84 0.30
CA ALA A 778 2.71 -48.58 -1.07
C ALA A 778 3.44 -47.24 -1.21
N ILE A 779 3.00 -46.17 -0.54
CA ILE A 779 3.70 -44.87 -0.56
C ILE A 779 5.03 -44.95 0.19
N SER A 780 5.10 -45.74 1.27
CA SER A 780 6.35 -46.02 1.98
C SER A 780 7.37 -46.73 1.06
N ASP A 781 6.93 -47.72 0.29
CA ASP A 781 7.74 -48.40 -0.72
C ASP A 781 8.16 -47.46 -1.87
N VAL A 782 7.27 -46.56 -2.32
CA VAL A 782 7.56 -45.54 -3.35
C VAL A 782 8.69 -44.62 -2.87
N PHE A 783 8.58 -43.99 -1.69
CA PHE A 783 9.66 -43.12 -1.21
C PHE A 783 10.97 -43.89 -0.96
N ALA A 784 10.90 -45.17 -0.56
CA ALA A 784 12.08 -46.02 -0.44
C ALA A 784 12.74 -46.36 -1.79
N ASP A 785 11.96 -46.55 -2.87
CA ASP A 785 12.47 -46.69 -4.24
C ASP A 785 13.07 -45.38 -4.76
N GLN A 786 12.36 -44.27 -4.57
CA GLN A 786 12.82 -42.94 -4.99
C GLN A 786 14.15 -42.57 -4.33
N ARG A 787 14.33 -42.79 -3.02
CA ARG A 787 15.63 -42.63 -2.34
C ARG A 787 16.74 -43.47 -2.97
N LYS A 788 16.48 -44.74 -3.30
CA LYS A 788 17.45 -45.64 -3.96
C LYS A 788 17.81 -45.15 -5.37
N ARG A 789 16.83 -44.64 -6.14
CA ARG A 789 17.06 -44.09 -7.47
C ARG A 789 17.86 -42.80 -7.41
N ILE A 790 17.54 -41.87 -6.51
CA ILE A 790 18.35 -40.66 -6.25
C ILE A 790 19.80 -41.07 -5.92
N ALA A 791 19.99 -41.98 -4.95
CA ALA A 791 21.32 -42.43 -4.54
C ALA A 791 22.12 -43.07 -5.68
N LYS A 792 21.47 -43.87 -6.52
CA LYS A 792 22.08 -44.49 -7.71
C LYS A 792 22.45 -43.47 -8.78
N ILE A 793 21.60 -42.48 -9.05
CA ILE A 793 21.82 -41.45 -10.08
C ILE A 793 22.95 -40.49 -9.69
N LEU A 794 23.05 -40.17 -8.41
CA LEU A 794 24.09 -39.29 -7.86
C LEU A 794 25.36 -40.05 -7.43
N GLU A 795 25.43 -41.35 -7.72
CA GLU A 795 26.54 -42.25 -7.39
C GLU A 795 26.99 -42.15 -5.91
N LEU A 796 26.02 -42.06 -4.99
CA LEU A 796 26.29 -41.87 -3.56
C LEU A 796 26.97 -43.11 -2.95
N GLU A 797 27.93 -42.88 -2.04
CA GLU A 797 28.66 -43.95 -1.36
C GLU A 797 27.82 -44.68 -0.30
N GLU A 798 28.18 -45.94 -0.03
CA GLU A 798 27.46 -46.79 0.92
C GLU A 798 27.43 -46.15 2.32
N GLY A 799 26.21 -46.04 2.89
CA GLY A 799 25.97 -45.41 4.18
C GLY A 799 25.53 -43.94 4.11
N THR A 800 25.59 -43.31 2.92
CA THR A 800 24.97 -42.00 2.64
C THR A 800 23.45 -42.15 2.65
N GLU A 801 22.75 -41.21 3.26
CA GLU A 801 21.29 -41.26 3.43
C GLU A 801 20.62 -40.07 2.74
N VAL A 802 19.36 -40.25 2.32
CA VAL A 802 18.58 -39.21 1.63
C VAL A 802 17.25 -39.03 2.35
N ILE A 803 16.93 -37.81 2.75
CA ILE A 803 15.59 -37.40 3.19
C ILE A 803 14.87 -36.77 1.99
N ILE A 804 13.61 -37.12 1.77
CA ILE A 804 12.76 -36.45 0.78
C ILE A 804 12.00 -35.33 1.50
N VAL A 805 11.88 -34.14 0.88
CA VAL A 805 11.22 -32.98 1.49
C VAL A 805 10.33 -32.22 0.50
N PRO A 806 9.30 -31.49 0.96
CA PRO A 806 8.39 -30.77 0.07
C PRO A 806 9.08 -29.76 -0.85
N SER A 807 10.11 -29.01 -0.43
CA SER A 807 10.88 -28.15 -1.33
C SER A 807 12.30 -27.88 -0.84
N GLY A 808 13.12 -27.25 -1.69
CA GLY A 808 14.44 -26.76 -1.29
C GLY A 808 14.43 -25.66 -0.22
N SER A 809 13.30 -24.97 0.01
CA SER A 809 13.18 -24.05 1.15
C SER A 809 12.72 -24.77 2.43
N ASP A 810 11.97 -25.87 2.32
CA ASP A 810 11.60 -26.71 3.47
C ASP A 810 12.78 -27.58 3.94
N ALA A 811 13.75 -27.81 3.05
CA ALA A 811 15.00 -28.50 3.36
C ALA A 811 15.81 -27.83 4.49
N GLU A 812 15.68 -26.51 4.64
CA GLU A 812 16.43 -25.68 5.59
C GLU A 812 16.17 -25.99 7.07
N TYR A 813 14.98 -26.51 7.40
CA TYR A 813 14.65 -26.89 8.77
C TYR A 813 15.44 -28.14 9.23
N LEU A 814 15.91 -28.98 8.30
CA LEU A 814 16.59 -30.22 8.64
C LEU A 814 18.02 -30.01 9.17
N PRO A 815 18.89 -29.15 8.60
CA PRO A 815 20.15 -28.77 9.22
C PRO A 815 20.02 -28.28 10.67
N LEU A 816 18.99 -27.47 10.97
CA LEU A 816 18.71 -26.98 12.34
C LEU A 816 18.36 -28.14 13.28
N ALA A 817 17.45 -29.02 12.86
CA ALA A 817 17.06 -30.20 13.62
C ALA A 817 18.22 -31.19 13.82
N ILE A 818 19.06 -31.39 12.79
CA ILE A 818 20.23 -32.27 12.85
C ILE A 818 21.30 -31.67 13.79
N ALA A 819 21.55 -30.36 13.73
CA ALA A 819 22.43 -29.69 14.69
C ALA A 819 21.93 -29.86 16.14
N ARG A 820 20.62 -29.70 16.38
CA ARG A 820 19.98 -29.93 17.69
C ARG A 820 20.14 -31.39 18.13
N ALA A 821 19.99 -32.36 17.23
CA ALA A 821 20.20 -33.79 17.52
C ALA A 821 21.64 -34.13 17.90
N LEU A 822 22.62 -33.50 17.24
CA LEU A 822 24.05 -33.74 17.47
C LEU A 822 24.59 -33.04 18.73
N LYS A 823 23.95 -31.95 19.17
CA LYS A 823 24.48 -31.08 20.24
C LYS A 823 23.56 -30.86 21.46
N GLY A 824 22.32 -31.35 21.42
CA GLY A 824 21.35 -31.18 22.51
C GLY A 824 21.04 -29.70 22.77
N ASP A 825 20.93 -29.31 24.03
CA ASP A 825 20.46 -27.97 24.45
C ASP A 825 21.45 -26.81 24.16
N VAL A 826 22.60 -27.07 23.53
CA VAL A 826 23.55 -26.03 23.12
C VAL A 826 22.86 -25.04 22.15
N PRO A 827 23.01 -23.71 22.31
CA PRO A 827 22.48 -22.74 21.34
C PRO A 827 23.06 -23.00 19.94
N ILE A 828 22.29 -22.74 18.89
CA ILE A 828 22.70 -23.02 17.50
C ILE A 828 22.47 -21.78 16.66
N SER A 829 23.49 -21.38 15.91
CA SER A 829 23.48 -20.19 15.06
C SER A 829 23.79 -20.58 13.61
N ASN A 830 22.97 -20.16 12.65
CA ASN A 830 23.15 -20.47 11.24
C ASN A 830 23.72 -19.29 10.43
N GLY A 831 24.87 -19.48 9.79
CA GLY A 831 25.45 -18.51 8.87
C GLY A 831 25.17 -18.93 7.44
N VAL A 832 24.28 -18.23 6.74
CA VAL A 832 23.92 -18.52 5.34
C VAL A 832 24.56 -17.50 4.41
N THR A 833 25.24 -17.98 3.38
CA THR A 833 25.83 -17.14 2.32
C THR A 833 24.81 -16.74 1.24
N GLN A 834 25.22 -15.80 0.39
CA GLN A 834 24.56 -15.45 -0.86
C GLN A 834 23.03 -15.23 -0.80
N LEU A 835 22.56 -14.44 0.17
CA LEU A 835 21.12 -14.20 0.42
C LEU A 835 20.27 -13.88 -0.83
N GLN A 836 20.80 -13.13 -1.80
CA GLN A 836 20.09 -12.75 -3.03
C GLN A 836 19.95 -13.91 -4.04
N GLU A 837 20.77 -14.95 -3.91
CA GLU A 837 20.91 -16.07 -4.86
C GLU A 837 20.06 -17.30 -4.49
N ILE A 838 19.63 -17.43 -3.23
CA ILE A 838 18.87 -18.57 -2.68
C ILE A 838 17.34 -18.39 -2.76
N GLY A 839 16.57 -19.41 -2.42
CA GLY A 839 15.09 -19.34 -2.41
C GLY A 839 14.56 -18.21 -1.53
N ALA A 840 13.47 -17.54 -1.93
CA ALA A 840 12.91 -16.43 -1.14
C ALA A 840 12.46 -16.87 0.27
N GLY A 841 12.09 -18.15 0.43
CA GLY A 841 11.77 -18.75 1.73
C GLY A 841 12.97 -19.32 2.49
N THR A 842 14.16 -19.41 1.87
CA THR A 842 15.33 -20.02 2.50
C THR A 842 15.81 -19.23 3.71
N ALA A 843 15.87 -17.89 3.63
CA ALA A 843 16.41 -17.07 4.72
C ALA A 843 15.60 -17.19 6.04
N PRO A 844 14.28 -17.00 6.07
CA PRO A 844 13.46 -17.29 7.26
C PRO A 844 13.54 -18.77 7.69
N ALA A 845 13.44 -19.73 6.75
CA ALA A 845 13.49 -21.15 7.11
C ALA A 845 14.81 -21.56 7.78
N SER A 846 15.93 -20.95 7.35
CA SER A 846 17.27 -21.20 7.88
C SER A 846 17.47 -20.76 9.34
N VAL A 847 16.52 -20.03 9.92
CA VAL A 847 16.45 -19.67 11.36
C VAL A 847 15.15 -20.15 12.02
N GLY A 848 14.45 -21.11 11.41
CA GLY A 848 13.25 -21.73 12.00
C GLY A 848 11.95 -20.95 11.83
N GLU A 849 11.92 -19.93 10.98
CA GLU A 849 10.71 -19.13 10.71
C GLU A 849 9.90 -19.70 9.54
N TYR A 850 8.57 -19.70 9.69
CA TYR A 850 7.67 -19.96 8.58
C TYR A 850 7.80 -18.86 7.51
N PHE A 851 7.89 -19.28 6.25
CA PHE A 851 8.10 -18.38 5.11
C PHE A 851 6.91 -18.29 4.14
N SER A 852 5.85 -19.06 4.42
CA SER A 852 4.63 -19.16 3.63
C SER A 852 3.43 -19.22 4.59
N THR A 853 2.25 -18.82 4.11
CA THR A 853 1.01 -18.90 4.89
C THR A 853 0.46 -20.32 5.01
N HIS A 854 1.07 -21.30 4.33
CA HIS A 854 0.67 -22.70 4.34
C HIS A 854 1.89 -23.59 4.59
N ALA A 855 1.72 -24.66 5.37
CA ALA A 855 2.70 -25.73 5.49
C ALA A 855 2.17 -27.04 4.84
N PRO A 856 3.02 -27.83 4.16
CA PRO A 856 2.62 -28.92 3.27
C PRO A 856 1.64 -29.96 3.82
N LEU A 857 1.71 -30.30 5.11
CA LEU A 857 0.85 -31.29 5.78
C LEU A 857 -0.13 -30.67 6.80
N LYS A 858 0.05 -29.39 7.16
CA LYS A 858 -0.86 -28.65 8.06
C LYS A 858 -1.94 -27.88 7.28
N GLY A 859 -1.67 -27.46 6.05
CA GLY A 859 -2.49 -26.50 5.31
C GLY A 859 -2.22 -25.06 5.78
N LYS A 860 -3.25 -24.19 5.73
CA LYS A 860 -3.15 -22.78 6.15
C LYS A 860 -2.72 -22.69 7.63
N LEU A 861 -1.73 -21.84 7.91
CA LEU A 861 -1.25 -21.53 9.25
C LEU A 861 -2.18 -20.54 9.96
N ASP A 862 -2.16 -20.58 11.29
CA ASP A 862 -2.84 -19.60 12.15
C ASP A 862 -2.15 -18.23 12.05
N GLU A 863 -2.92 -17.15 12.06
CA GLU A 863 -2.38 -15.81 11.85
C GLU A 863 -1.44 -15.40 13.00
N GLY A 864 -0.33 -14.75 12.66
CA GLY A 864 0.74 -14.42 13.61
C GLY A 864 1.75 -15.56 13.91
N THR A 865 1.55 -16.77 13.37
CA THR A 865 2.51 -17.88 13.54
C THR A 865 3.83 -17.59 12.82
N LYS A 866 4.88 -17.24 13.58
CA LYS A 866 6.19 -16.85 13.02
C LYS A 866 7.21 -18.00 12.97
N TYR A 867 7.27 -18.83 14.00
CA TYR A 867 8.27 -19.90 14.15
C TYR A 867 7.62 -21.28 14.08
N LEU A 868 8.38 -22.27 13.60
CA LEU A 868 8.06 -23.68 13.85
C LEU A 868 8.19 -23.94 15.36
N SER A 869 7.27 -24.75 15.89
CA SER A 869 7.27 -25.14 17.31
C SER A 869 8.56 -25.88 17.66
N GLY A 870 9.27 -25.43 18.69
CA GLY A 870 10.59 -25.93 19.09
C GLY A 870 11.77 -25.38 18.29
N PHE A 871 11.55 -24.47 17.33
CA PHE A 871 12.59 -23.79 16.54
C PHE A 871 12.79 -22.32 16.94
N GLU A 872 12.14 -21.83 18.00
CA GLU A 872 12.14 -20.43 18.44
C GLU A 872 13.49 -19.95 19.00
N THR A 873 14.47 -20.87 19.14
CA THR A 873 15.77 -20.64 19.78
C THR A 873 16.96 -20.63 18.80
N PHE A 874 16.71 -20.82 17.50
CA PHE A 874 17.72 -20.68 16.47
C PHE A 874 17.91 -19.21 16.11
N ASP A 875 19.16 -18.77 15.97
CA ASP A 875 19.50 -17.46 15.41
C ASP A 875 20.45 -17.62 14.20
N GLY A 876 20.82 -16.51 13.56
CA GLY A 876 21.67 -16.59 12.38
C GLY A 876 22.03 -15.26 11.75
N ILE A 877 22.88 -15.34 10.73
CA ILE A 877 23.19 -14.22 9.85
C ILE A 877 22.99 -14.64 8.40
N ALA A 878 22.57 -13.69 7.56
CA ALA A 878 22.54 -13.83 6.12
C ALA A 878 23.63 -12.92 5.51
N ILE A 879 24.64 -13.53 4.89
CA ILE A 879 25.72 -12.82 4.22
C ILE A 879 25.26 -12.50 2.79
N PRO A 880 25.22 -11.23 2.37
CA PRO A 880 24.78 -10.86 1.03
C PRO A 880 25.77 -11.34 -0.03
N ALA A 881 25.27 -11.72 -1.20
CA ALA A 881 26.05 -12.13 -2.37
C ALA A 881 26.79 -10.97 -3.04
N ARG A 882 26.27 -9.75 -2.89
CA ARG A 882 26.73 -8.55 -3.61
C ARG A 882 26.71 -7.30 -2.74
N GLU A 883 27.61 -6.36 -3.03
CA GLU A 883 27.55 -4.99 -2.52
C GLU A 883 26.47 -4.16 -3.26
N LYS A 884 26.18 -2.95 -2.78
CA LYS A 884 25.13 -2.07 -3.34
C LYS A 884 25.33 -1.70 -4.82
N ASN A 885 26.59 -1.67 -5.26
CA ASN A 885 27.03 -1.47 -6.66
C ASN A 885 26.83 -2.71 -7.56
N GLY A 886 26.52 -3.88 -7.00
CA GLY A 886 26.38 -5.15 -7.71
C GLY A 886 27.63 -6.04 -7.74
N ASP A 887 28.76 -5.56 -7.21
CA ASP A 887 30.02 -6.33 -7.14
C ASP A 887 29.86 -7.53 -6.19
N VAL A 888 30.41 -8.68 -6.56
CA VAL A 888 30.30 -9.93 -5.78
C VAL A 888 31.12 -9.83 -4.49
N ILE A 889 30.51 -10.18 -3.36
CA ILE A 889 31.16 -10.22 -2.05
C ILE A 889 31.90 -11.55 -1.88
N ASP A 890 33.15 -11.48 -1.43
CA ASP A 890 33.83 -12.62 -0.85
C ASP A 890 33.18 -12.99 0.50
N ALA A 891 32.31 -14.00 0.47
CA ALA A 891 31.58 -14.45 1.64
C ALA A 891 32.44 -15.25 2.63
N SER A 892 33.60 -15.78 2.19
CA SER A 892 34.44 -16.69 2.98
C SER A 892 34.91 -16.03 4.29
N LYS A 893 35.50 -14.84 4.19
CA LYS A 893 36.00 -14.08 5.34
C LYS A 893 34.90 -13.74 6.35
N LYS A 894 33.71 -13.33 5.87
CA LYS A 894 32.56 -13.03 6.75
C LYS A 894 32.06 -14.28 7.46
N MET A 895 32.16 -15.44 6.81
CA MET A 895 31.83 -16.72 7.41
C MET A 895 32.85 -17.15 8.48
N GLU A 896 34.15 -16.95 8.25
CA GLU A 896 35.19 -17.17 9.26
C GLU A 896 34.97 -16.29 10.51
N GLU A 897 34.69 -15.00 10.30
CA GLU A 897 34.36 -14.04 11.37
C GLU A 897 33.11 -14.47 12.15
N PHE A 898 32.06 -14.95 11.45
CA PHE A 898 30.86 -15.51 12.06
C PHE A 898 31.17 -16.73 12.93
N VAL A 899 31.80 -17.77 12.37
CA VAL A 899 32.12 -19.03 13.06
C VAL A 899 32.94 -18.76 14.33
N ALA A 900 33.97 -17.91 14.24
CA ALA A 900 34.78 -17.52 15.39
C ALA A 900 33.95 -16.81 16.47
N SER A 901 33.03 -15.92 16.08
CA SER A 901 32.15 -15.21 17.02
C SER A 901 31.11 -16.11 17.69
N THR A 902 30.59 -17.10 16.96
CA THR A 902 29.57 -18.05 17.42
C THR A 902 30.16 -19.01 18.46
N ILE A 903 31.33 -19.58 18.16
CA ILE A 903 32.09 -20.42 19.11
C ILE A 903 32.47 -19.62 20.36
N ALA A 904 32.90 -18.35 20.22
CA ALA A 904 33.24 -17.50 21.36
C ALA A 904 32.05 -17.19 22.28
N LYS A 905 30.81 -17.24 21.77
CA LYS A 905 29.57 -17.11 22.55
C LYS A 905 29.10 -18.42 23.19
N GLY A 906 29.75 -19.56 22.89
CA GLY A 906 29.30 -20.88 23.32
C GLY A 906 28.11 -21.43 22.53
N SER A 907 27.83 -20.87 21.34
CA SER A 907 26.85 -21.39 20.39
C SER A 907 27.53 -22.32 19.37
N TYR A 908 26.77 -23.23 18.79
CA TYR A 908 27.22 -24.17 17.76
C TYR A 908 26.93 -23.61 16.35
N PRO A 909 27.96 -23.33 15.54
CA PRO A 909 27.77 -22.77 14.20
C PRO A 909 27.33 -23.83 13.18
N ILE A 910 26.28 -23.50 12.43
CA ILE A 910 26.03 -24.08 11.10
C ILE A 910 26.66 -23.15 10.07
N VAL A 911 27.43 -23.73 9.15
CA VAL A 911 28.19 -23.02 8.12
C VAL A 911 27.57 -23.36 6.76
N HIS A 912 26.69 -22.49 6.27
CA HIS A 912 25.84 -22.77 5.12
C HIS A 912 26.30 -21.98 3.88
N GLY A 913 26.99 -22.70 2.98
CA GLY A 913 27.49 -22.19 1.69
C GLY A 913 26.50 -22.41 0.55
N VAL A 914 26.48 -21.53 -0.45
CA VAL A 914 25.56 -21.61 -1.60
C VAL A 914 26.31 -21.97 -2.86
N PHE A 915 25.95 -23.10 -3.47
CA PHE A 915 26.62 -23.61 -4.66
C PHE A 915 25.77 -23.48 -5.93
N GLY A 916 26.09 -22.44 -6.71
CA GLY A 916 25.42 -22.12 -7.97
C GLY A 916 24.11 -21.39 -7.74
N GLY A 917 24.20 -20.08 -7.54
CA GLY A 917 23.09 -19.16 -7.37
C GLY A 917 22.22 -18.96 -8.61
N LYS A 918 21.04 -18.36 -8.45
CA LYS A 918 20.11 -18.07 -9.57
C LYS A 918 20.73 -17.17 -10.66
N THR A 919 21.76 -16.38 -10.37
CA THR A 919 22.46 -15.50 -11.34
C THR A 919 23.78 -16.07 -11.85
N GLY A 920 24.23 -17.21 -11.32
CA GLY A 920 25.53 -17.82 -11.62
C GLY A 920 26.65 -17.51 -10.62
N VAL A 921 26.38 -16.74 -9.56
CA VAL A 921 27.35 -16.56 -8.45
C VAL A 921 27.48 -17.86 -7.66
N ARG A 922 28.66 -18.15 -7.10
CA ARG A 922 28.94 -19.32 -6.26
C ARG A 922 30.04 -18.99 -5.27
N ASP A 923 30.08 -19.65 -4.12
CA ASP A 923 31.24 -19.58 -3.24
C ASP A 923 32.36 -20.45 -3.83
N GLU A 924 33.58 -19.91 -3.95
CA GLU A 924 34.71 -20.67 -4.52
C GLU A 924 35.30 -21.69 -3.56
N THR A 925 35.15 -21.46 -2.24
CA THR A 925 35.62 -22.33 -1.17
C THR A 925 34.49 -22.63 -0.20
N MET A 926 34.01 -23.87 -0.22
CA MET A 926 32.94 -24.32 0.69
C MET A 926 33.53 -24.69 2.07
N PRO A 927 32.86 -24.32 3.17
CA PRO A 927 33.32 -24.65 4.52
C PRO A 927 33.01 -26.11 4.87
N GLY A 928 34.04 -26.96 4.80
CA GLY A 928 33.94 -28.37 5.18
C GLY A 928 34.01 -28.59 6.69
N SER A 929 33.15 -29.48 7.21
CA SER A 929 33.18 -29.94 8.60
C SER A 929 34.12 -31.15 8.72
N GLN A 930 35.44 -30.93 8.76
CA GLN A 930 36.43 -32.03 8.78
C GLN A 930 36.48 -32.86 10.08
N ASP A 931 35.47 -32.73 10.95
CA ASP A 931 35.33 -33.44 12.23
C ASP A 931 33.96 -34.11 12.42
N ALA A 932 33.23 -34.34 11.31
CA ALA A 932 31.88 -34.93 11.30
C ALA A 932 30.89 -34.18 12.20
N GLY A 933 30.89 -32.85 12.19
CA GLY A 933 29.99 -32.04 12.99
C GLY A 933 30.35 -32.02 14.49
N GLU A 934 31.64 -32.01 14.84
CA GLU A 934 32.06 -31.76 16.22
C GLU A 934 32.16 -30.28 16.56
N THR A 935 32.83 -29.46 15.73
CA THR A 935 32.99 -28.02 15.97
C THR A 935 31.99 -27.15 15.21
N SER A 936 31.52 -27.60 14.04
CA SER A 936 30.56 -26.87 13.20
C SER A 936 29.87 -27.81 12.22
N LEU A 937 28.62 -27.53 11.83
CA LEU A 937 27.90 -28.32 10.82
C LEU A 937 28.02 -27.66 9.44
N GLY A 938 28.64 -28.35 8.47
CA GLY A 938 28.72 -27.88 7.09
C GLY A 938 27.41 -28.15 6.34
N VAL A 939 26.90 -27.15 5.62
CA VAL A 939 25.71 -27.26 4.75
C VAL A 939 26.01 -26.63 3.40
N VAL A 940 25.55 -27.29 2.33
CA VAL A 940 25.65 -26.81 0.95
C VAL A 940 24.25 -26.71 0.35
N ASP A 941 23.78 -25.50 0.05
CA ASP A 941 22.63 -25.31 -0.85
C ASP A 941 23.09 -25.59 -2.29
N ALA A 942 22.81 -26.80 -2.76
CA ALA A 942 23.00 -27.22 -4.14
C ALA A 942 21.66 -27.27 -4.90
N CYS A 943 20.61 -26.59 -4.42
CA CYS A 943 19.25 -26.67 -4.96
C CYS A 943 19.07 -26.09 -6.37
N GLN A 944 20.10 -25.56 -7.05
CA GLN A 944 19.99 -25.34 -8.51
C GLN A 944 20.25 -26.64 -9.31
N GLY A 945 20.94 -27.63 -8.75
CA GLY A 945 21.23 -28.92 -9.41
C GLY A 945 22.26 -28.82 -10.55
N ARG A 946 23.16 -27.83 -10.53
CA ARG A 946 24.10 -27.51 -11.63
C ARG A 946 25.58 -27.83 -11.29
N PHE A 947 25.78 -28.89 -10.52
CA PHE A 947 27.09 -29.39 -10.06
C PHE A 947 27.54 -30.65 -10.82
N SER A 948 28.83 -30.97 -10.78
CA SER A 948 29.35 -32.27 -11.21
C SER A 948 29.30 -33.31 -10.09
N LEU A 949 29.39 -34.60 -10.42
CA LEU A 949 29.43 -35.65 -9.40
C LEU A 949 30.67 -35.54 -8.50
N ASP A 950 31.81 -35.15 -9.07
CA ASP A 950 33.05 -34.88 -8.32
C ASP A 950 32.87 -33.78 -7.24
N GLU A 951 32.06 -32.75 -7.52
CA GLU A 951 31.77 -31.66 -6.58
C GLU A 951 30.89 -32.16 -5.43
N LEU A 952 29.79 -32.88 -5.75
CA LEU A 952 28.91 -33.48 -4.75
C LEU A 952 29.67 -34.44 -3.83
N HIS A 953 30.46 -35.35 -4.41
CA HIS A 953 31.27 -36.30 -3.64
C HIS A 953 32.38 -35.58 -2.85
N GLY A 954 32.86 -34.43 -3.33
CA GLY A 954 33.79 -33.56 -2.63
C GLY A 954 33.20 -32.98 -1.34
N TRP A 955 31.94 -32.52 -1.37
CA TRP A 955 31.26 -31.99 -0.18
C TRP A 955 30.91 -33.08 0.83
N LEU A 956 30.42 -34.23 0.37
CA LEU A 956 30.09 -35.36 1.24
C LEU A 956 31.33 -35.92 1.98
N LYS A 957 32.50 -35.93 1.32
CA LYS A 957 33.81 -36.26 1.94
C LYS A 957 34.32 -35.21 2.94
N GLN A 958 33.66 -34.05 3.03
CA GLN A 958 33.93 -33.01 4.02
C GLN A 958 32.85 -32.99 5.11
N ASP A 959 32.09 -34.08 5.24
CA ASP A 959 30.96 -34.28 6.16
C ASP A 959 29.86 -33.20 6.08
N SER A 960 29.76 -32.51 4.94
CA SER A 960 28.72 -31.50 4.71
C SER A 960 27.40 -32.12 4.27
N ILE A 961 26.30 -31.63 4.84
CA ILE A 961 24.93 -31.92 4.39
C ILE A 961 24.68 -31.17 3.08
N VAL A 962 24.01 -31.81 2.11
CA VAL A 962 23.71 -31.19 0.82
C VAL A 962 22.20 -31.06 0.62
N LEU A 963 21.71 -29.84 0.42
CA LEU A 963 20.32 -29.54 0.08
C LEU A 963 20.15 -29.59 -1.45
N TYR A 964 19.10 -30.23 -1.93
CA TYR A 964 18.91 -30.55 -3.34
C TYR A 964 17.43 -30.44 -3.76
N THR A 965 17.16 -30.24 -5.07
CA THR A 965 15.81 -30.34 -5.63
C THR A 965 15.85 -30.65 -7.12
N SER A 966 14.86 -31.41 -7.60
CA SER A 966 14.66 -31.67 -9.03
C SER A 966 13.80 -30.62 -9.74
N SER A 967 13.18 -29.68 -9.02
CA SER A 967 12.23 -28.70 -9.57
C SER A 967 12.84 -27.57 -10.43
N LYS A 968 14.18 -27.47 -10.48
CA LYS A 968 14.91 -26.41 -11.19
C LYS A 968 15.61 -26.92 -12.45
N PHE A 969 16.87 -27.35 -12.38
CA PHE A 969 17.60 -27.85 -13.56
C PHE A 969 16.95 -29.10 -14.20
N TYR A 970 16.43 -30.02 -13.38
CA TYR A 970 15.78 -31.25 -13.84
C TYR A 970 14.31 -31.09 -14.24
N GLN A 971 13.78 -29.86 -14.22
CA GLN A 971 12.45 -29.49 -14.73
C GLN A 971 11.29 -30.36 -14.21
N ALA A 972 11.42 -30.91 -12.99
CA ALA A 972 10.29 -31.47 -12.27
C ALA A 972 9.29 -30.35 -11.92
N PRO A 973 8.02 -30.68 -11.63
CA PRO A 973 7.08 -29.72 -11.06
C PRO A 973 7.67 -29.04 -9.80
N PRO A 974 7.25 -27.80 -9.46
CA PRO A 974 7.69 -27.13 -8.24
C PRO A 974 7.37 -28.00 -7.02
N PHE A 975 8.14 -27.90 -5.93
CA PHE A 975 7.96 -28.68 -4.69
C PHE A 975 8.38 -30.17 -4.77
N CYS A 976 9.67 -30.41 -4.99
CA CYS A 976 10.32 -31.73 -4.85
C CYS A 976 11.78 -31.57 -4.40
N GLY A 977 11.99 -31.42 -3.09
CA GLY A 977 13.31 -31.27 -2.47
C GLY A 977 13.85 -32.57 -1.86
N ALA A 978 15.15 -32.60 -1.58
CA ALA A 978 15.80 -33.65 -0.80
C ALA A 978 16.98 -33.10 0.01
N VAL A 979 17.36 -33.80 1.07
CA VAL A 979 18.54 -33.53 1.89
C VAL A 979 19.41 -34.78 1.93
N ILE A 980 20.66 -34.65 1.51
CA ILE A 980 21.64 -35.75 1.46
C ILE A 980 22.56 -35.63 2.69
N ILE A 981 22.64 -36.71 3.47
CA ILE A 981 23.40 -36.80 4.71
C ILE A 981 24.61 -37.73 4.49
N PRO A 982 25.85 -37.24 4.71
CA PRO A 982 27.05 -38.05 4.53
C PRO A 982 27.15 -39.19 5.58
N PRO A 983 27.88 -40.28 5.30
CA PRO A 983 27.85 -41.50 6.12
C PRO A 983 28.25 -41.30 7.59
N THR A 984 29.16 -40.36 7.85
CA THR A 984 29.66 -39.98 9.17
C THR A 984 28.58 -39.35 10.05
N ILE A 985 27.85 -38.36 9.52
CA ILE A 985 26.72 -37.70 10.17
C ILE A 985 25.56 -38.69 10.33
N ALA A 986 25.27 -39.49 9.30
CA ALA A 986 24.25 -40.55 9.36
C ALA A 986 24.55 -41.58 10.46
N ALA A 987 25.82 -41.97 10.65
CA ALA A 987 26.23 -42.86 11.73
C ALA A 987 26.07 -42.24 13.12
N LYS A 988 26.34 -40.94 13.29
CA LYS A 988 26.06 -40.22 14.55
C LYS A 988 24.55 -40.15 14.83
N LEU A 989 23.74 -39.84 13.81
CA LEU A 989 22.28 -39.75 13.94
C LEU A 989 21.62 -41.09 14.33
N ARG A 990 22.10 -42.22 13.80
CA ARG A 990 21.65 -43.58 14.22
C ARG A 990 21.86 -43.84 15.73
N ALA A 991 22.90 -43.23 16.32
CA ALA A 991 23.23 -43.37 17.74
C ALA A 991 22.64 -42.25 18.62
N ALA A 992 22.19 -41.14 18.03
CA ALA A 992 21.62 -40.01 18.73
C ALA A 992 20.13 -40.26 19.09
N PRO A 993 19.66 -39.75 20.23
CA PRO A 993 18.23 -39.65 20.47
C PRO A 993 17.58 -38.68 19.47
N ALA A 994 16.26 -38.72 19.38
CA ALA A 994 15.53 -37.62 18.76
C ALA A 994 15.74 -36.32 19.58
N PRO A 995 16.03 -35.17 18.95
CA PRO A 995 16.14 -33.88 19.63
C PRO A 995 14.91 -33.50 20.46
N GLU A 996 15.16 -32.79 21.55
CA GLU A 996 14.14 -32.09 22.34
C GLU A 996 14.14 -30.59 21.94
N PRO A 997 13.01 -29.86 22.10
CA PRO A 997 11.74 -30.34 22.65
C PRO A 997 10.96 -31.22 21.65
N LYS A 998 10.21 -32.21 22.15
CA LYS A 998 9.29 -33.04 21.33
C LYS A 998 8.32 -32.26 20.46
N ASP A 999 8.01 -31.02 20.84
CA ASP A 999 7.14 -30.12 20.08
C ASP A 999 7.67 -29.88 18.65
N MET A 1000 8.99 -30.03 18.42
CA MET A 1000 9.63 -30.03 17.09
C MET A 1000 9.07 -31.04 16.09
N TYR A 1001 8.34 -32.07 16.55
CA TYR A 1001 7.76 -33.13 15.69
C TYR A 1001 6.26 -33.02 15.46
N THR A 1002 5.62 -32.04 16.08
CA THR A 1002 4.18 -31.78 15.93
C THR A 1002 3.83 -31.26 14.53
N LEU A 1003 2.55 -31.16 14.20
CA LEU A 1003 2.07 -30.47 12.98
C LEU A 1003 2.49 -28.99 12.92
N ASP A 1004 2.81 -28.39 14.07
CA ASP A 1004 3.31 -27.02 14.20
C ASP A 1004 4.86 -26.96 14.12
N GLY A 1005 5.54 -28.11 14.05
CA GLY A 1005 6.97 -28.27 13.80
C GLY A 1005 7.24 -29.02 12.49
N LEU A 1006 8.21 -29.93 12.49
CA LEU A 1006 8.58 -30.77 11.34
C LEU A 1006 7.44 -31.67 10.84
N GLY A 1007 6.49 -32.04 11.70
CA GLY A 1007 5.30 -32.81 11.32
C GLY A 1007 4.37 -32.07 10.37
N GLY A 1008 4.47 -30.73 10.27
CA GLY A 1008 3.80 -29.93 9.25
C GLY A 1008 4.40 -30.08 7.84
N PHE A 1009 5.54 -30.76 7.70
CA PHE A 1009 6.30 -30.89 6.45
C PHE A 1009 6.65 -32.34 6.08
N LEU A 1010 6.83 -33.23 7.07
CA LEU A 1010 7.34 -34.60 6.90
C LEU A 1010 6.52 -35.63 7.69
N THR A 1011 6.38 -36.83 7.13
CA THR A 1011 5.88 -38.03 7.82
C THR A 1011 7.05 -38.99 8.11
N ASP A 1012 6.76 -40.16 8.69
CA ASP A 1012 7.75 -41.22 8.87
C ASP A 1012 8.26 -41.82 7.55
N LYS A 1013 7.53 -41.63 6.44
CA LYS A 1013 7.78 -42.27 5.14
C LYS A 1013 8.86 -41.58 4.33
N GLU A 1014 8.99 -40.26 4.43
CA GLU A 1014 10.02 -39.49 3.76
C GLU A 1014 11.42 -39.64 4.41
N LEU A 1015 11.48 -40.11 5.66
CA LEU A 1015 12.72 -40.28 6.43
C LEU A 1015 13.49 -41.58 6.09
N PRO A 1016 14.83 -41.52 6.05
CA PRO A 1016 15.71 -42.69 5.95
C PRO A 1016 15.91 -43.40 7.31
N ASP A 1017 16.56 -44.56 7.28
CA ASP A 1017 16.77 -45.41 8.46
C ASP A 1017 17.76 -44.81 9.48
N CYS A 1018 18.58 -43.82 9.09
CA CYS A 1018 19.40 -43.09 10.05
C CYS A 1018 18.60 -42.22 11.02
N LEU A 1019 17.31 -41.98 10.74
CA LEU A 1019 16.38 -41.22 11.58
C LEU A 1019 15.27 -42.11 12.18
N GLU A 1020 15.52 -43.40 12.35
CA GLU A 1020 14.57 -44.35 12.94
C GLU A 1020 14.06 -43.91 14.33
N ASN A 1021 14.87 -43.19 15.11
CA ASN A 1021 14.47 -42.64 16.41
C ASN A 1021 13.48 -41.45 16.30
N TRP A 1022 13.37 -40.81 15.13
CA TRP A 1022 12.49 -39.66 14.88
C TRP A 1022 11.13 -40.09 14.32
N LYS A 1023 11.10 -41.14 13.48
CA LYS A 1023 9.87 -41.69 12.86
C LYS A 1023 8.70 -41.90 13.85
N PRO A 1024 8.90 -42.35 15.12
CA PRO A 1024 7.80 -42.52 16.08
C PRO A 1024 7.21 -41.22 16.66
N LEU A 1025 7.88 -40.08 16.48
CA LEU A 1025 7.48 -38.78 17.04
C LEU A 1025 6.73 -37.90 16.05
N LEU A 1026 6.95 -38.07 14.74
CA LEU A 1026 6.14 -37.44 13.69
C LEU A 1026 4.71 -37.97 13.73
N ALA A 1027 3.76 -37.15 13.27
CA ALA A 1027 2.35 -37.52 13.22
C ALA A 1027 2.12 -38.78 12.36
N LYS A 1028 1.26 -39.68 12.87
CA LYS A 1028 0.96 -41.00 12.27
C LYS A 1028 -0.48 -41.15 11.78
N ASP A 1029 -1.12 -40.05 11.39
CA ASP A 1029 -2.34 -40.17 10.62
C ASP A 1029 -2.02 -40.88 9.28
N ASP A 1030 -3.03 -41.46 8.61
CA ASP A 1030 -2.90 -42.22 7.35
C ASP A 1030 -2.54 -41.32 6.13
N SER A 1031 -1.75 -40.27 6.38
CA SER A 1031 -1.68 -39.02 5.65
C SER A 1031 -0.30 -38.78 5.03
N ALA A 1032 0.02 -39.52 3.98
CA ALA A 1032 1.27 -39.36 3.25
C ALA A 1032 1.18 -38.25 2.18
N ASN A 1033 2.30 -37.59 1.85
CA ASN A 1033 2.34 -36.54 0.84
C ASN A 1033 2.31 -37.12 -0.59
N LEU A 1034 1.12 -37.44 -1.09
CA LEU A 1034 0.92 -38.01 -2.43
C LEU A 1034 1.42 -37.08 -3.53
N GLY A 1035 1.14 -35.78 -3.43
CA GLY A 1035 1.63 -34.78 -4.39
C GLY A 1035 3.16 -34.80 -4.51
N LEU A 1036 3.89 -34.84 -3.39
CA LEU A 1036 5.35 -34.92 -3.37
C LEU A 1036 5.89 -36.19 -4.03
N ALA A 1037 5.27 -37.35 -3.78
CA ALA A 1037 5.67 -38.62 -4.40
C ALA A 1037 5.53 -38.57 -5.94
N LEU A 1038 4.44 -38.02 -6.46
CA LEU A 1038 4.22 -37.85 -7.90
C LEU A 1038 5.23 -36.87 -8.51
N ARG A 1039 5.51 -35.74 -7.84
CA ARG A 1039 6.47 -34.74 -8.33
C ARG A 1039 7.90 -35.25 -8.33
N TRP A 1040 8.29 -36.06 -7.35
CA TRP A 1040 9.58 -36.74 -7.36
C TRP A 1040 9.70 -37.79 -8.47
N GLU A 1041 8.62 -38.50 -8.79
CA GLU A 1041 8.61 -39.45 -9.92
C GLU A 1041 8.81 -38.73 -11.26
N ALA A 1042 8.17 -37.57 -11.45
CA ALA A 1042 8.39 -36.73 -12.61
C ALA A 1042 9.84 -36.26 -12.74
N GLY A 1043 10.46 -35.83 -11.62
CA GLY A 1043 11.85 -35.40 -11.60
C GLY A 1043 12.86 -36.53 -11.86
N LEU A 1044 12.60 -37.71 -11.29
CA LEU A 1044 13.44 -38.90 -11.49
C LEU A 1044 13.49 -39.31 -12.96
N ALA A 1045 12.37 -39.26 -13.70
CA ALA A 1045 12.35 -39.59 -15.11
C ALA A 1045 13.31 -38.71 -15.95
N GLY A 1046 13.43 -37.42 -15.63
CA GLY A 1046 14.42 -36.51 -16.23
C GLY A 1046 15.85 -36.78 -15.75
N MET A 1047 16.03 -36.98 -14.44
CA MET A 1047 17.33 -37.31 -13.85
C MET A 1047 17.94 -38.60 -14.43
N GLU A 1048 17.14 -39.67 -14.58
CA GLU A 1048 17.55 -40.96 -15.14
C GLU A 1048 17.91 -40.87 -16.63
N ALA A 1049 17.16 -40.07 -17.40
CA ALA A 1049 17.48 -39.82 -18.81
C ALA A 1049 18.84 -39.12 -18.95
N LEU A 1050 19.11 -38.09 -18.13
CA LEU A 1050 20.40 -37.38 -18.14
C LEU A 1050 21.56 -38.22 -17.55
N ALA A 1051 21.27 -39.12 -16.62
CA ALA A 1051 22.25 -40.05 -16.05
C ALA A 1051 22.83 -41.04 -17.07
N SER A 1052 22.14 -41.26 -18.19
CA SER A 1052 22.66 -42.07 -19.31
C SER A 1052 23.86 -41.42 -20.03
N ILE A 1053 24.08 -40.12 -19.85
CA ILE A 1053 25.15 -39.34 -20.48
C ILE A 1053 26.28 -39.10 -19.47
N PRO A 1054 27.54 -39.48 -19.79
CA PRO A 1054 28.69 -39.33 -18.87
C PRO A 1054 28.92 -37.89 -18.39
N ASP A 1055 29.20 -37.71 -17.11
CA ASP A 1055 29.23 -36.40 -16.45
C ASP A 1055 30.23 -35.40 -17.06
N GLY A 1056 31.39 -35.88 -17.50
CA GLY A 1056 32.38 -35.06 -18.22
C GLY A 1056 31.85 -34.49 -19.53
N GLN A 1057 31.08 -35.28 -20.30
CA GLN A 1057 30.46 -34.82 -21.56
C GLN A 1057 29.36 -33.78 -21.28
N ARG A 1058 28.56 -33.99 -20.23
CA ARG A 1058 27.56 -33.00 -19.79
C ARG A 1058 28.21 -31.67 -19.42
N THR A 1059 29.29 -31.73 -18.65
CA THR A 1059 30.04 -30.56 -18.17
C THR A 1059 30.66 -29.74 -19.29
N GLU A 1060 31.16 -30.40 -20.34
CA GLU A 1060 31.70 -29.74 -21.54
C GLU A 1060 30.59 -29.08 -22.37
N ALA A 1061 29.50 -29.81 -22.65
CA ALA A 1061 28.37 -29.31 -23.42
C ALA A 1061 27.63 -28.15 -22.74
N TYR A 1062 27.55 -28.10 -21.40
CA TYR A 1062 27.03 -26.91 -20.69
C TYR A 1062 27.84 -25.66 -21.07
N LYS A 1063 29.16 -25.72 -20.91
CA LYS A 1063 30.07 -24.59 -21.18
C LYS A 1063 30.01 -24.15 -22.64
N GLU A 1064 29.95 -25.11 -23.58
CA GLU A 1064 29.83 -24.82 -25.00
C GLU A 1064 28.49 -24.13 -25.31
N TRP A 1065 27.37 -24.64 -24.80
CA TRP A 1065 26.05 -24.04 -24.95
C TRP A 1065 25.99 -22.61 -24.39
N ALA A 1066 26.42 -22.39 -23.15
CA ALA A 1066 26.36 -21.07 -22.52
C ALA A 1066 27.27 -20.04 -23.21
N GLY A 1067 28.45 -20.47 -23.68
CA GLY A 1067 29.31 -19.63 -24.52
C GLY A 1067 28.65 -19.25 -25.86
N SER A 1068 27.91 -20.19 -26.46
CA SER A 1068 27.18 -19.97 -27.72
C SER A 1068 26.04 -18.98 -27.53
N VAL A 1069 25.21 -19.16 -26.50
CA VAL A 1069 24.09 -18.26 -26.19
C VAL A 1069 24.59 -16.88 -25.75
N ALA A 1070 25.69 -16.80 -24.98
CA ALA A 1070 26.30 -15.52 -24.62
C ALA A 1070 26.82 -14.74 -25.85
N SER A 1071 27.34 -15.43 -26.88
CA SER A 1071 27.68 -14.78 -28.17
C SER A 1071 26.43 -14.22 -28.85
N MET A 1072 25.37 -15.03 -28.98
CA MET A 1072 24.10 -14.61 -29.59
C MET A 1072 23.50 -13.38 -28.90
N VAL A 1073 23.60 -13.32 -27.56
CA VAL A 1073 23.14 -12.18 -26.75
C VAL A 1073 23.99 -10.94 -27.05
N ASN A 1074 25.32 -11.05 -26.98
CA ASN A 1074 26.24 -9.91 -27.17
C ASN A 1074 26.34 -9.41 -28.62
N GLU A 1075 25.85 -10.19 -29.60
CA GLU A 1075 25.67 -9.76 -30.99
C GLU A 1075 24.49 -8.78 -31.18
N ARG A 1076 23.64 -8.60 -30.16
CA ARG A 1076 22.49 -7.68 -30.18
C ARG A 1076 22.77 -6.46 -29.32
N THR A 1077 22.59 -5.27 -29.90
CA THR A 1077 22.78 -3.98 -29.19
C THR A 1077 21.81 -3.77 -28.02
N GLU A 1078 20.68 -4.47 -28.04
CA GLU A 1078 19.61 -4.37 -27.06
C GLU A 1078 19.84 -5.26 -25.83
N LEU A 1079 20.87 -6.11 -25.83
CA LEU A 1079 21.12 -7.10 -24.78
C LEU A 1079 22.60 -7.11 -24.34
N ASP A 1080 22.85 -7.58 -23.13
CA ASP A 1080 24.20 -7.76 -22.59
C ASP A 1080 24.26 -9.01 -21.70
N ALA A 1081 25.18 -9.93 -22.01
CA ALA A 1081 25.42 -11.15 -21.24
C ALA A 1081 26.25 -10.85 -19.98
N TRP A 1082 25.59 -10.26 -18.99
CA TRP A 1082 26.17 -9.77 -17.73
C TRP A 1082 26.92 -10.81 -16.90
N CYS A 1083 26.42 -12.05 -16.85
CA CYS A 1083 27.06 -13.14 -16.13
C CYS A 1083 26.76 -14.49 -16.81
N VAL A 1084 27.80 -15.31 -17.00
CA VAL A 1084 27.72 -16.59 -17.72
C VAL A 1084 28.38 -17.66 -16.85
N GLU A 1085 27.59 -18.58 -16.31
CA GLU A 1085 28.08 -19.69 -15.48
C GLU A 1085 27.43 -21.00 -15.91
N ARG A 1086 28.27 -21.93 -16.40
CA ARG A 1086 27.93 -23.28 -16.88
C ARG A 1086 26.75 -23.37 -17.84
N SER A 1087 25.53 -23.33 -17.30
CA SER A 1087 24.26 -23.56 -17.98
C SER A 1087 23.24 -22.46 -17.68
N ILE A 1088 23.69 -21.29 -17.23
CA ILE A 1088 22.92 -20.06 -17.03
C ILE A 1088 23.63 -18.91 -17.77
N VAL A 1089 22.88 -18.19 -18.61
CA VAL A 1089 23.25 -16.90 -19.19
C VAL A 1089 22.33 -15.83 -18.60
N SER A 1090 22.88 -14.97 -17.75
CA SER A 1090 22.20 -13.81 -17.18
C SER A 1090 22.32 -12.61 -18.10
N ILE A 1091 21.19 -11.97 -18.40
CA ILE A 1091 21.04 -10.99 -19.48
C ILE A 1091 20.44 -9.69 -18.92
N ARG A 1092 21.11 -8.55 -19.17
CA ARG A 1092 20.50 -7.22 -19.09
C ARG A 1092 19.85 -6.88 -20.42
N VAL A 1093 18.73 -6.15 -20.37
CA VAL A 1093 17.97 -5.72 -21.56
C VAL A 1093 17.93 -4.20 -21.57
N ALA A 1094 18.32 -3.58 -22.69
CA ALA A 1094 18.46 -2.13 -22.81
C ALA A 1094 17.11 -1.41 -22.98
N LYS A 1095 17.08 -0.14 -22.56
CA LYS A 1095 16.01 0.82 -22.81
C LYS A 1095 16.61 2.20 -23.06
N GLY A 1096 16.67 2.61 -24.33
CA GLY A 1096 17.37 3.84 -24.72
C GLY A 1096 18.85 3.78 -24.32
N ASP A 1097 19.33 4.77 -23.57
CA ASP A 1097 20.70 4.82 -23.04
C ASP A 1097 20.90 4.05 -21.71
N GLY A 1098 19.88 3.34 -21.22
CA GLY A 1098 19.87 2.62 -19.93
C GLY A 1098 19.44 1.16 -20.02
N TRP A 1099 19.11 0.55 -18.87
CA TRP A 1099 18.65 -0.84 -18.75
C TRP A 1099 17.22 -0.89 -18.20
N LEU A 1100 16.45 -1.93 -18.56
CA LEU A 1100 15.13 -2.18 -17.98
C LEU A 1100 15.22 -2.45 -16.47
N SER A 1101 14.35 -1.78 -15.72
CA SER A 1101 14.20 -1.95 -14.28
C SER A 1101 13.52 -3.28 -13.91
N MET A 1102 13.52 -3.64 -12.62
CA MET A 1102 12.90 -4.89 -12.13
C MET A 1102 11.39 -4.98 -12.41
N SER A 1103 10.66 -3.85 -12.40
CA SER A 1103 9.24 -3.81 -12.77
C SER A 1103 9.05 -4.04 -14.26
N GLU A 1104 9.84 -3.38 -15.11
CA GLU A 1104 9.80 -3.51 -16.56
C GLU A 1104 10.21 -4.91 -17.04
N LEU A 1105 11.20 -5.53 -16.39
CA LEU A 1105 11.57 -6.92 -16.68
C LEU A 1105 10.46 -7.92 -16.33
N ARG A 1106 9.54 -7.61 -15.40
CA ARG A 1106 8.35 -8.43 -15.14
C ARG A 1106 7.35 -8.35 -16.29
N ASP A 1107 7.15 -7.17 -16.88
CA ASP A 1107 6.34 -7.00 -18.11
C ASP A 1107 6.96 -7.79 -19.27
N LEU A 1108 8.27 -7.63 -19.49
CA LEU A 1108 9.02 -8.35 -20.52
C LEU A 1108 8.92 -9.88 -20.32
N TYR A 1109 9.04 -10.36 -19.08
CA TYR A 1109 8.93 -11.78 -18.75
C TYR A 1109 7.53 -12.33 -19.07
N ARG A 1110 6.47 -11.54 -18.83
CA ARG A 1110 5.10 -11.88 -19.24
C ARG A 1110 5.00 -12.01 -20.75
N TRP A 1111 5.44 -11.01 -21.51
CA TRP A 1111 5.38 -11.00 -22.98
C TRP A 1111 6.25 -12.08 -23.64
N MET A 1112 7.36 -12.50 -23.01
CA MET A 1112 8.12 -13.67 -23.46
C MET A 1112 7.24 -14.92 -23.53
N SER A 1113 6.32 -15.12 -22.57
CA SER A 1113 5.40 -16.26 -22.51
C SER A 1113 4.15 -16.17 -23.41
N MET A 1114 4.01 -15.11 -24.23
CA MET A 1114 2.82 -14.82 -25.04
C MET A 1114 3.14 -14.65 -26.53
N ASP A 1115 2.15 -14.79 -27.42
CA ASP A 1115 2.24 -14.18 -28.77
C ASP A 1115 1.95 -12.68 -28.63
N VAL A 1116 2.97 -11.86 -28.93
CA VAL A 1116 2.88 -10.40 -28.92
C VAL A 1116 3.16 -9.79 -30.30
N SER A 1117 3.24 -10.62 -31.35
CA SER A 1117 3.55 -10.19 -32.72
C SER A 1117 2.54 -9.20 -33.30
N GLY A 1118 1.26 -9.35 -32.93
CA GLY A 1118 0.18 -8.45 -33.31
C GLY A 1118 0.20 -7.09 -32.60
N LEU A 1119 0.95 -6.94 -31.51
CA LEU A 1119 1.05 -5.70 -30.73
C LEU A 1119 2.13 -4.75 -31.25
N VAL A 1120 3.03 -5.24 -32.12
CA VAL A 1120 4.18 -4.49 -32.63
C VAL A 1120 4.09 -4.34 -34.15
N PRO A 1121 3.30 -3.38 -34.68
CA PRO A 1121 3.05 -3.24 -36.11
C PRO A 1121 4.33 -2.92 -36.90
N ASP A 1122 5.29 -2.22 -36.30
CA ASP A 1122 6.54 -1.79 -36.94
C ASP A 1122 7.69 -2.82 -36.83
N ALA A 1123 7.44 -3.98 -36.20
CA ALA A 1123 8.44 -5.05 -36.12
C ALA A 1123 8.76 -5.64 -37.51
N THR A 1124 10.04 -5.99 -37.72
CA THR A 1124 10.51 -6.64 -38.94
C THR A 1124 9.90 -8.04 -39.11
N PRO A 1125 9.94 -8.65 -40.31
CA PRO A 1125 9.41 -10.01 -40.50
C PRO A 1125 10.07 -11.07 -39.59
N GLU A 1126 11.38 -10.93 -39.32
CA GLU A 1126 12.14 -11.80 -38.41
C GLU A 1126 11.74 -11.54 -36.94
N GLU A 1127 11.59 -10.28 -36.54
CA GLU A 1127 11.09 -9.92 -35.21
C GLU A 1127 9.65 -10.43 -34.99
N LYS A 1128 8.77 -10.36 -35.99
CA LYS A 1128 7.38 -10.85 -35.87
C LYS A 1128 7.28 -12.36 -35.74
N ASP A 1129 8.13 -13.12 -36.44
CA ASP A 1129 8.23 -14.57 -36.28
C ASP A 1129 8.77 -14.97 -34.89
N ALA A 1130 9.70 -14.21 -34.33
CA ALA A 1130 10.17 -14.43 -32.96
C ALA A 1130 9.12 -14.01 -31.90
N LEU A 1131 8.47 -12.86 -32.09
CA LEU A 1131 7.44 -12.33 -31.17
C LEU A 1131 6.18 -13.21 -31.10
N SER A 1132 5.89 -14.01 -32.13
CA SER A 1132 4.73 -14.91 -32.17
C SER A 1132 4.93 -16.24 -31.44
N LYS A 1133 6.17 -16.60 -31.08
CA LYS A 1133 6.52 -17.86 -30.43
C LYS A 1133 6.68 -17.67 -28.93
N PRO A 1134 5.81 -18.22 -28.07
CA PRO A 1134 6.02 -18.22 -26.63
C PRO A 1134 7.35 -18.88 -26.25
N ALA A 1135 8.10 -18.24 -25.36
CA ALA A 1135 9.40 -18.69 -24.89
C ALA A 1135 9.46 -18.54 -23.36
N TYR A 1136 9.74 -19.65 -22.68
CA TYR A 1136 9.80 -19.72 -21.22
C TYR A 1136 11.26 -19.63 -20.77
N ILE A 1137 11.57 -18.62 -19.96
CA ILE A 1137 12.91 -18.29 -19.49
C ILE A 1137 12.94 -18.19 -17.96
N GLY A 1138 14.10 -17.90 -17.36
CA GLY A 1138 14.20 -17.61 -15.93
C GLY A 1138 13.57 -16.25 -15.57
N GLN A 1139 12.79 -16.22 -14.48
CA GLN A 1139 12.16 -15.01 -13.95
C GLN A 1139 13.18 -13.87 -13.71
N PRO A 1140 12.72 -12.59 -13.75
CA PRO A 1140 13.57 -11.45 -13.40
C PRO A 1140 14.11 -11.56 -11.97
N VAL A 1141 15.34 -11.09 -11.74
CA VAL A 1141 15.92 -10.90 -10.41
C VAL A 1141 16.72 -9.61 -10.35
N ASP A 1142 16.58 -8.96 -9.20
CA ASP A 1142 17.35 -7.80 -8.77
C ASP A 1142 18.78 -8.21 -8.38
N VAL A 1143 19.79 -7.47 -8.85
CA VAL A 1143 21.20 -7.71 -8.54
C VAL A 1143 21.92 -6.49 -7.95
N SER A 1144 21.30 -5.30 -7.96
CA SER A 1144 21.81 -4.08 -7.33
C SER A 1144 20.73 -2.98 -7.37
N GLU A 1145 20.92 -1.90 -6.59
CA GLU A 1145 20.03 -0.73 -6.59
C GLU A 1145 19.81 -0.06 -7.98
N THR A 1146 20.56 -0.47 -9.01
CA THR A 1146 20.52 0.09 -10.37
C THR A 1146 20.39 -0.97 -11.48
N HIS A 1147 20.34 -2.27 -11.16
CA HIS A 1147 20.36 -3.33 -12.18
C HIS A 1147 19.46 -4.52 -11.81
N ALA A 1148 18.66 -4.95 -12.76
CA ALA A 1148 17.96 -6.23 -12.75
C ALA A 1148 18.27 -7.02 -14.03
N ILE A 1149 18.08 -8.34 -13.99
CA ILE A 1149 18.39 -9.26 -15.08
C ILE A 1149 17.30 -10.32 -15.28
N VAL A 1150 17.18 -10.82 -16.51
CA VAL A 1150 16.52 -12.09 -16.83
C VAL A 1150 17.57 -13.16 -17.17
N ARG A 1151 17.18 -14.43 -17.29
CA ARG A 1151 18.14 -15.50 -17.63
C ARG A 1151 17.60 -16.46 -18.67
N ILE A 1152 18.45 -16.87 -19.60
CA ILE A 1152 18.25 -18.12 -20.34
C ILE A 1152 19.08 -19.17 -19.63
N ALA A 1153 18.46 -20.27 -19.19
CA ALA A 1153 19.18 -21.36 -18.54
C ALA A 1153 18.79 -22.70 -19.15
N LEU A 1154 19.77 -23.58 -19.33
CA LEU A 1154 19.52 -24.91 -19.88
C LEU A 1154 18.80 -25.76 -18.82
N GLY A 1155 17.76 -26.47 -19.24
CA GLY A 1155 17.10 -27.50 -18.44
C GLY A 1155 17.42 -28.90 -18.98
N VAL A 1156 16.99 -29.94 -18.27
CA VAL A 1156 17.29 -31.33 -18.65
C VAL A 1156 16.80 -31.71 -20.05
N GLU A 1157 15.56 -31.37 -20.45
CA GLU A 1157 15.08 -31.73 -21.80
C GLU A 1157 15.77 -30.89 -22.89
N SER A 1158 16.10 -29.63 -22.59
CA SER A 1158 16.93 -28.81 -23.49
C SER A 1158 18.32 -29.41 -23.67
N MET A 1159 18.90 -29.99 -22.62
CA MET A 1159 20.20 -30.68 -22.67
C MET A 1159 20.14 -32.00 -23.44
N LEU A 1160 19.09 -32.80 -23.23
CA LEU A 1160 18.84 -34.02 -24.00
C LEU A 1160 18.68 -33.68 -25.49
N SER A 1161 17.86 -32.67 -25.81
CA SER A 1161 17.72 -32.16 -27.17
C SER A 1161 19.04 -31.64 -27.76
N TYR A 1162 19.94 -31.05 -26.95
CA TYR A 1162 21.24 -30.58 -27.43
C TYR A 1162 22.17 -31.73 -27.85
N PHE A 1163 22.10 -32.88 -27.17
CA PHE A 1163 22.83 -34.09 -27.56
C PHE A 1163 22.18 -34.84 -28.73
N GLU A 1164 20.86 -34.77 -28.89
CA GLU A 1164 20.13 -35.38 -30.02
C GLU A 1164 20.26 -34.54 -31.31
N ASP A 1165 20.03 -33.23 -31.22
CA ASP A 1165 20.07 -32.26 -32.32
C ASP A 1165 20.50 -30.87 -31.81
N LYS A 1166 21.82 -30.67 -31.78
CA LYS A 1166 22.48 -29.41 -31.39
C LYS A 1166 22.06 -28.21 -32.24
N GLU A 1167 21.85 -28.38 -33.55
CA GLU A 1167 21.47 -27.27 -34.44
C GLU A 1167 20.05 -26.80 -34.15
N LYS A 1168 19.12 -27.74 -33.90
CA LYS A 1168 17.75 -27.40 -33.46
C LYS A 1168 17.75 -26.63 -32.15
N THR A 1169 18.46 -27.11 -31.11
CA THR A 1169 18.48 -26.43 -29.81
C THR A 1169 19.06 -25.01 -29.91
N LEU A 1170 20.18 -24.83 -30.64
CA LEU A 1170 20.75 -23.50 -30.86
C LEU A 1170 19.84 -22.59 -31.70
N THR A 1171 19.03 -23.14 -32.62
CA THR A 1171 18.03 -22.38 -33.37
C THR A 1171 16.90 -21.88 -32.46
N GLU A 1172 16.41 -22.72 -31.53
CA GLU A 1172 15.44 -22.32 -30.51
C GLU A 1172 16.01 -21.25 -29.54
N ASP A 1173 17.30 -21.33 -29.20
CA ASP A 1173 17.99 -20.30 -28.41
C ASP A 1173 18.07 -18.98 -29.19
N GLN A 1174 18.42 -19.03 -30.49
CA GLN A 1174 18.43 -17.86 -31.36
C GLN A 1174 17.06 -17.19 -31.45
N VAL A 1175 15.96 -17.97 -31.54
CA VAL A 1175 14.59 -17.43 -31.48
C VAL A 1175 14.31 -16.76 -30.12
N THR A 1176 14.76 -17.36 -29.02
CA THR A 1176 14.58 -16.80 -27.67
C THR A 1176 15.32 -15.47 -27.50
N VAL A 1177 16.58 -15.40 -27.96
CA VAL A 1177 17.40 -14.17 -27.93
C VAL A 1177 16.83 -13.10 -28.86
N LEU A 1178 16.38 -13.48 -30.07
CA LEU A 1178 15.69 -12.58 -31.01
C LEU A 1178 14.43 -11.98 -30.40
N LYS A 1179 13.59 -12.81 -29.76
CA LYS A 1179 12.37 -12.34 -29.09
C LYS A 1179 12.69 -11.38 -27.96
N LEU A 1180 13.69 -11.71 -27.15
CA LEU A 1180 14.12 -10.87 -26.02
C LEU A 1180 14.61 -9.49 -26.50
N ALA A 1181 15.46 -9.46 -27.53
CA ALA A 1181 15.91 -8.22 -28.16
C ALA A 1181 14.75 -7.42 -28.78
N ALA A 1182 13.83 -8.09 -29.48
CA ALA A 1182 12.65 -7.45 -30.07
C ALA A 1182 11.72 -6.83 -29.01
N ILE A 1183 11.49 -7.51 -27.89
CA ILE A 1183 10.69 -6.96 -26.78
C ILE A 1183 11.40 -5.76 -26.13
N GLY A 1184 12.73 -5.83 -25.90
CA GLY A 1184 13.49 -4.68 -25.38
C GLY A 1184 13.42 -3.47 -26.32
N LYS A 1185 13.67 -3.69 -27.61
CA LYS A 1185 13.59 -2.66 -28.67
C LYS A 1185 12.22 -1.99 -28.77
N HIS A 1186 11.15 -2.78 -28.68
CA HIS A 1186 9.76 -2.33 -28.85
C HIS A 1186 9.02 -2.17 -27.51
N PHE A 1187 9.76 -2.07 -26.39
CA PHE A 1187 9.21 -2.13 -25.04
C PHE A 1187 8.13 -1.06 -24.78
N ASP A 1188 8.39 0.19 -25.15
CA ASP A 1188 7.42 1.28 -24.95
C ASP A 1188 6.19 1.16 -25.87
N THR A 1189 6.27 0.42 -26.98
CA THR A 1189 5.13 0.11 -27.84
C THR A 1189 4.26 -0.97 -27.21
N LEU A 1190 4.88 -2.05 -26.72
CA LEU A 1190 4.21 -3.12 -25.98
C LEU A 1190 3.54 -2.58 -24.71
N LYS A 1191 4.24 -1.74 -23.93
CA LYS A 1191 3.69 -1.15 -22.70
C LYS A 1191 2.48 -0.25 -22.95
N LYS A 1192 2.43 0.44 -24.11
CA LYS A 1192 1.26 1.25 -24.53
C LYS A 1192 0.07 0.43 -25.01
N SER A 1193 0.25 -0.85 -25.34
CA SER A 1193 -0.86 -1.71 -25.79
C SER A 1193 -1.78 -2.20 -24.66
N GLY A 1194 -1.34 -2.09 -23.40
CA GLY A 1194 -2.17 -2.37 -22.21
C GLY A 1194 -2.39 -3.85 -21.87
N GLN A 1195 -1.56 -4.78 -22.38
CA GLN A 1195 -1.58 -6.22 -22.08
C GLN A 1195 -0.45 -6.66 -21.13
#